data_AF-A0A651DYJ3-F1
#
_entry.id   AF-A0A651DYJ3-F1
#
_cell.length_a   1.000
_cell.length_b   1.000
_cell.length_c   1.000
_cell.angle_alpha   90.00
_cell.angle_beta   90.00
_cell.angle_gamma   90.00
#
_symmetry.space_group_name_H-M   'P 1'
#
loop_
_entity.id
_entity.type
_entity.pdbx_description
1 polymer ?
#
loop_
_entity_poly.entity_id
_entity_poly.type
_entity_poly.pdbx_seq_one_letter_code
_entity_poly.pdbx_strand_id
1 'polypeptide(L)'
;MNESQLLGFLTSYVPRLTILRLATNSHLEKPYGDRLSVALLFADISGFTPLTKKFAQQGAEGAEELTRLLNDYFGQLVTLITNHNGDVVRFAGDALLACWVASPETLSNATLQAVHCAHAVQQALNNYQATSDCQLSLKVSIAAGNATALHVGGVEKRWLFCLGGEAVLSIQDGDRQNLPGNIVLSSKAWALVQPYVTTQPLEQGYVTLQSLHSAPSARCLSKPTLPNPSIPYLKAYISRAIHKRIEAGQINWLAEFRHVTILFIKIMGLDYDSADSVEQMQTMVYPLQSILYRYEGNIVSLGVDDKGTTLLAAFGLPAFSHEDDAIRGVSVALEIQKHLQENLLTSAIGITTGQVFCGPIGNDIRREYTVMGDVVNLAARLMQSAAPNTILCSVATKQATERRIEFDALPPQFLKGFGKNIASFAPRQTIRARQDIKKTSTMMVGRQQEKEILRQGLQRFQEQESSIFIVEGEAGIGKSTLADYFLEQAEALGWMCLTGAGDAIEKSAPYYAWRSVLRQLFQQVLPNGTDRIDGLALDEQQRLLHFLQSSPETADLAPLLNPIFPLNLPDTATTAVLSGDSRADKTREFCVRLLQMHLNQSRAVLVIEDAQWLDTASWTLLGQVSQRVKPLCLVVITRPLSEPLPPEYSQLLAAPSTQYLELNSLTTKDTLALVCQRLGVNELPNPVADLILSKAQGHPFFSEELAYALRDAGVFTIATEQCRLNPLMKDLSFLNLPDTIEGTITSRIDRLTPAQQLMVKVASVIGRTFASRMLRDVYPVDADKDHLLEHLEVLNKLNITLLDSP
;
A
#
# COMPACT_ATOMS: atom_id res chain seq x y z
N MET A 1 -7.74 -21.37 18.85
CA MET A 1 -6.73 -21.23 19.93
C MET A 1 -7.43 -20.82 21.21
N ASN A 2 -6.98 -21.31 22.36
CA ASN A 2 -7.43 -20.78 23.65
C ASN A 2 -6.71 -19.44 23.96
N GLU A 3 -7.19 -18.69 24.95
CA GLU A 3 -6.68 -17.35 25.28
C GLU A 3 -5.19 -17.36 25.68
N SER A 4 -4.75 -18.40 26.41
CA SER A 4 -3.35 -18.57 26.83
C SER A 4 -2.41 -18.79 25.64
N GLN A 5 -2.80 -19.62 24.67
CA GLN A 5 -2.06 -19.83 23.43
C GLN A 5 -1.96 -18.54 22.62
N LEU A 6 -3.05 -17.77 22.53
CA LEU A 6 -3.06 -16.48 21.83
C LEU A 6 -2.15 -15.46 22.52
N LEU A 7 -2.16 -15.39 23.84
CA LEU A 7 -1.26 -14.52 24.59
C LEU A 7 0.22 -14.90 24.36
N GLY A 8 0.55 -16.19 24.42
CA GLY A 8 1.90 -16.68 24.12
C GLY A 8 2.34 -16.36 22.68
N PHE A 9 1.44 -16.51 21.71
CA PHE A 9 1.71 -16.15 20.32
C PHE A 9 1.95 -14.64 20.16
N LEU A 10 1.07 -13.79 20.67
CA LEU A 10 1.17 -12.33 20.54
C LEU A 10 2.40 -11.76 21.27
N THR A 11 2.77 -12.31 22.42
CA THR A 11 3.98 -11.89 23.14
C THR A 11 5.26 -12.18 22.36
N SER A 12 5.28 -13.21 21.51
CA SER A 12 6.43 -13.45 20.62
C SER A 12 6.61 -12.36 19.55
N TYR A 13 5.58 -11.56 19.23
CA TYR A 13 5.66 -10.50 18.23
C TYR A 13 6.24 -9.17 18.73
N VAL A 14 6.46 -9.03 20.03
CA VAL A 14 6.91 -7.77 20.64
C VAL A 14 8.18 -8.00 21.46
N PRO A 15 9.06 -7.00 21.56
CA PRO A 15 10.24 -7.11 22.42
C PRO A 15 9.84 -7.10 23.90
N ARG A 16 10.69 -7.67 24.76
CA ARG A 16 10.43 -7.72 26.20
C ARG A 16 10.30 -6.34 26.83
N LEU A 17 11.00 -5.33 26.31
CA LEU A 17 10.82 -3.93 26.70
C LEU A 17 9.35 -3.47 26.60
N THR A 18 8.65 -3.83 25.52
CA THR A 18 7.22 -3.55 25.36
C THR A 18 6.38 -4.35 26.36
N ILE A 19 6.74 -5.61 26.62
CA ILE A 19 6.04 -6.45 27.60
C ILE A 19 6.17 -5.85 29.01
N LEU A 20 7.36 -5.40 29.41
CA LEU A 20 7.58 -4.74 30.70
C LEU A 20 6.78 -3.43 30.82
N ARG A 21 6.72 -2.65 29.74
CA ARG A 21 5.88 -1.45 29.69
C ARG A 21 4.41 -1.80 29.91
N LEU A 22 3.88 -2.79 29.20
CA LEU A 22 2.49 -3.22 29.36
C LEU A 22 2.20 -3.85 30.73
N ALA A 23 3.20 -4.50 31.35
CA ALA A 23 3.08 -5.05 32.69
C ALA A 23 3.00 -3.96 33.77
N THR A 24 3.69 -2.84 33.58
CA THR A 24 3.68 -1.70 34.51
C THR A 24 2.49 -0.76 34.28
N ASN A 25 2.09 -0.55 33.02
CA ASN A 25 0.88 0.19 32.66
C ASN A 25 0.36 -0.31 31.31
N SER A 26 -0.80 -0.97 31.34
CA SER A 26 -1.43 -1.53 30.16
C SER A 26 -2.08 -0.48 29.25
N HIS A 27 -2.37 0.73 29.74
CA HIS A 27 -3.08 1.75 28.98
C HIS A 27 -2.15 2.52 28.03
N LEU A 28 -2.39 2.37 26.72
CA LEU A 28 -1.68 3.06 25.64
C LEU A 28 -2.49 4.26 25.11
N GLU A 29 -2.57 5.34 25.89
CA GLU A 29 -3.32 6.55 25.52
C GLU A 29 -2.44 7.70 25.02
N LYS A 30 -1.17 7.73 25.43
CA LYS A 30 -0.22 8.79 25.15
C LYS A 30 1.14 8.21 24.77
N PRO A 31 1.93 8.92 23.95
CA PRO A 31 3.31 8.51 23.68
C PRO A 31 4.10 8.41 24.99
N TYR A 32 5.05 7.50 25.02
CA TYR A 32 5.85 7.21 26.20
C TYR A 32 7.29 6.98 25.79
N GLY A 33 8.23 7.39 26.64
CA GLY A 33 9.60 6.96 26.49
C GLY A 33 10.33 6.81 27.81
N ASP A 34 11.32 5.93 27.81
CA ASP A 34 12.17 5.63 28.96
C ASP A 34 13.64 5.69 28.57
N ARG A 35 14.46 6.34 29.40
CA ARG A 35 15.90 6.45 29.19
C ARG A 35 16.60 5.31 29.89
N LEU A 36 17.34 4.52 29.12
CA LEU A 36 17.94 3.29 29.56
C LEU A 36 19.45 3.34 29.35
N SER A 37 20.21 2.77 30.29
CA SER A 37 21.59 2.37 29.99
C SER A 37 21.55 0.97 29.40
N VAL A 38 22.14 0.81 28.21
CA VAL A 38 22.03 -0.42 27.42
C VAL A 38 23.37 -0.86 26.88
N ALA A 39 23.59 -2.17 26.84
CA ALA A 39 24.51 -2.78 25.89
C ALA A 39 23.70 -3.33 24.71
N LEU A 40 24.15 -3.04 23.49
CA LEU A 40 23.49 -3.42 22.26
C LEU A 40 24.36 -4.41 21.49
N LEU A 41 23.72 -5.37 20.84
CA LEU A 41 24.31 -6.29 19.87
C LEU A 41 23.57 -6.14 18.56
N PHE A 42 24.31 -5.85 17.49
CA PHE A 42 23.79 -5.83 16.13
C PHE A 42 24.44 -6.95 15.34
N ALA A 43 23.63 -7.84 14.79
CA ALA A 43 24.07 -9.01 14.04
C ALA A 43 23.62 -8.86 12.60
N ASP A 44 24.55 -8.61 11.67
CA ASP A 44 24.30 -8.45 10.23
C ASP A 44 24.71 -9.72 9.47
N ILE A 45 23.76 -10.30 8.73
CA ILE A 45 23.93 -11.58 8.04
C ILE A 45 24.35 -11.33 6.59
N SER A 46 25.59 -11.70 6.28
CA SER A 46 26.12 -11.63 4.92
C SER A 46 25.74 -12.88 4.11
N GLY A 47 25.23 -12.68 2.89
CA GLY A 47 24.89 -13.75 1.96
C GLY A 47 23.38 -14.04 1.81
N PHE A 48 22.53 -13.38 2.61
CA PHE A 48 21.10 -13.65 2.61
C PHE A 48 20.37 -13.07 1.38
N THR A 49 20.72 -11.87 0.95
CA THR A 49 20.08 -11.21 -0.20
C THR A 49 20.13 -12.05 -1.50
N PRO A 50 21.28 -12.62 -1.92
CA PRO A 50 21.35 -13.54 -3.06
C PRO A 50 20.44 -14.77 -2.92
N LEU A 51 20.30 -15.30 -1.69
CA LEU A 51 19.49 -16.47 -1.40
C LEU A 51 18.00 -16.16 -1.54
N THR A 52 17.54 -15.02 -1.01
CA THR A 52 16.16 -14.52 -1.22
C THR A 52 15.83 -14.39 -2.70
N LYS A 53 16.76 -13.88 -3.50
CA LYS A 53 16.59 -13.74 -4.96
C LYS A 53 16.45 -15.09 -5.67
N LYS A 54 17.26 -16.08 -5.28
CA LYS A 54 17.21 -17.44 -5.83
C LYS A 54 15.84 -18.09 -5.54
N PHE A 55 15.35 -17.99 -4.31
CA PHE A 55 14.06 -18.57 -3.92
C PHE A 55 12.85 -17.83 -4.51
N ALA A 56 12.93 -16.52 -4.71
CA ALA A 56 11.87 -15.77 -5.40
C ALA A 56 11.60 -16.30 -6.82
N GLN A 57 12.64 -16.78 -7.53
CA GLN A 57 12.50 -17.35 -8.87
C GLN A 57 11.81 -18.72 -8.88
N GLN A 58 11.68 -19.39 -7.73
CA GLN A 58 11.05 -20.70 -7.58
C GLN A 58 9.56 -20.61 -7.18
N GLY A 59 9.02 -19.39 -7.04
CA GLY A 59 7.60 -19.20 -6.74
C GLY A 59 7.20 -19.69 -5.34
N ALA A 60 6.09 -20.43 -5.25
CA ALA A 60 5.50 -20.84 -3.97
C ALA A 60 6.41 -21.78 -3.15
N GLU A 61 7.05 -22.77 -3.79
CA GLU A 61 8.01 -23.67 -3.13
C GLU A 61 9.19 -22.88 -2.54
N GLY A 62 9.69 -21.91 -3.30
CA GLY A 62 10.75 -21.02 -2.82
C GLY A 62 10.37 -20.19 -1.60
N ALA A 63 9.09 -19.80 -1.46
CA ALA A 63 8.63 -19.06 -0.29
C ALA A 63 8.69 -19.91 0.98
N GLU A 64 8.30 -21.18 0.88
CA GLU A 64 8.33 -22.13 2.00
C GLU A 64 9.77 -22.47 2.39
N GLU A 65 10.64 -22.76 1.43
CA GLU A 65 12.05 -23.03 1.70
C GLU A 65 12.78 -21.83 2.32
N LEU A 66 12.55 -20.63 1.78
CA LEU A 66 13.10 -19.39 2.31
C LEU A 66 12.61 -19.13 3.74
N THR A 67 11.31 -19.33 4.00
CA THR A 67 10.71 -19.16 5.34
C THR A 67 11.36 -20.12 6.33
N ARG A 68 11.50 -21.39 5.97
CA ARG A 68 12.13 -22.40 6.82
C ARG A 68 13.57 -22.01 7.14
N LEU A 69 14.35 -21.66 6.13
CA LEU A 69 15.76 -21.29 6.30
C LEU A 69 15.94 -20.02 7.14
N LEU A 70 15.12 -18.99 6.91
CA LEU A 70 15.07 -17.77 7.71
C LEU A 70 14.78 -18.09 9.17
N ASN A 71 13.74 -18.88 9.44
CA ASN A 71 13.33 -19.21 10.79
C ASN A 71 14.30 -20.16 11.49
N ASP A 72 14.96 -21.06 10.78
CA ASP A 72 16.00 -21.94 11.31
C ASP A 72 17.22 -21.11 11.77
N TYR A 73 17.65 -20.15 10.95
CA TYR A 73 18.80 -19.30 11.26
C TYR A 73 18.47 -18.25 12.34
N PHE A 74 17.45 -17.42 12.11
CA PHE A 74 17.04 -16.40 13.09
C PHE A 74 16.53 -17.02 14.39
N GLY A 75 15.89 -18.19 14.34
CA GLY A 75 15.44 -18.91 15.53
C GLY A 75 16.59 -19.36 16.42
N GLN A 76 17.69 -19.84 15.84
CA GLN A 76 18.91 -20.14 16.61
C GLN A 76 19.53 -18.87 17.20
N LEU A 77 19.60 -17.78 16.42
CA LEU A 77 20.11 -16.49 16.88
C LEU A 77 19.30 -15.95 18.07
N VAL A 78 17.97 -15.95 17.97
CA VAL A 78 17.06 -15.55 19.05
C VAL A 78 17.27 -16.42 20.29
N THR A 79 17.42 -17.74 20.12
CA THR A 79 17.62 -18.68 21.22
C THR A 79 18.93 -18.42 21.96
N LEU A 80 20.03 -18.22 21.23
CA LEU A 80 21.33 -17.90 21.81
C LEU A 80 21.27 -16.58 22.58
N ILE A 81 20.71 -15.52 21.99
CA ILE A 81 20.58 -14.22 22.63
C ILE A 81 19.76 -14.31 23.93
N THR A 82 18.63 -15.01 23.88
CA THR A 82 17.76 -15.20 25.06
C THR A 82 18.46 -15.98 26.17
N ASN A 83 19.23 -17.01 25.82
CA ASN A 83 20.02 -17.81 26.77
C ASN A 83 21.15 -17.02 27.42
N HIS A 84 21.59 -15.93 26.79
CA HIS A 84 22.56 -14.97 27.31
C HIS A 84 21.92 -13.72 27.93
N ASN A 85 20.64 -13.78 28.33
CA ASN A 85 19.90 -12.70 28.98
C ASN A 85 19.67 -11.45 28.09
N GLY A 86 19.80 -11.58 26.77
CA GLY A 86 19.54 -10.51 25.82
C GLY A 86 18.09 -10.50 25.34
N ASP A 87 17.52 -9.31 25.17
CA ASP A 87 16.20 -9.12 24.56
C ASP A 87 16.37 -8.79 23.07
N VAL A 88 15.69 -9.53 22.19
CA VAL A 88 15.69 -9.24 20.76
C VAL A 88 14.69 -8.12 20.49
N VAL A 89 15.24 -6.95 20.18
CA VAL A 89 14.49 -5.70 20.00
C VAL A 89 13.76 -5.74 18.68
N ARG A 90 14.45 -6.07 17.58
CA ARG A 90 13.93 -5.92 16.21
C ARG A 90 14.69 -6.75 15.18
N PHE A 91 14.01 -7.13 14.10
CA PHE A 91 14.58 -7.64 12.87
C PHE A 91 14.59 -6.53 11.80
N ALA A 92 15.74 -6.28 11.18
CA ALA A 92 15.95 -5.20 10.20
C ALA A 92 16.52 -5.78 8.91
N GLY A 93 15.64 -6.28 8.04
CA GLY A 93 16.07 -7.01 6.85
C GLY A 93 16.89 -8.24 7.27
N ASP A 94 18.12 -8.34 6.75
CA ASP A 94 19.10 -9.37 7.06
C ASP A 94 19.86 -9.16 8.38
N ALA A 95 19.46 -8.19 9.21
CA ALA A 95 20.07 -7.93 10.50
C ALA A 95 19.12 -8.09 11.69
N LEU A 96 19.69 -8.23 12.88
CA LEU A 96 18.98 -8.30 14.15
C LEU A 96 19.62 -7.36 15.19
N LEU A 97 18.79 -6.62 15.93
CA LEU A 97 19.21 -5.80 17.06
C LEU A 97 18.74 -6.44 18.37
N ALA A 98 19.66 -6.65 19.30
CA ALA A 98 19.41 -7.12 20.66
C ALA A 98 19.95 -6.14 21.71
N CYS A 99 19.38 -6.21 22.91
CA CYS A 99 19.64 -5.26 23.99
C CYS A 99 19.73 -5.97 25.35
N TRP A 100 20.67 -5.50 26.18
CA TRP A 100 20.79 -5.79 27.59
C TRP A 100 20.61 -4.49 28.37
N VAL A 101 19.48 -4.39 29.06
CA VAL A 101 19.16 -3.22 29.89
C VAL A 101 19.89 -3.32 31.22
N ALA A 102 20.51 -2.24 31.65
CA ALA A 102 21.28 -2.14 32.88
C ALA A 102 21.06 -0.79 33.58
N SER A 103 21.51 -0.70 34.83
CA SER A 103 21.79 0.58 35.48
C SER A 103 23.18 1.07 35.05
N PRO A 104 23.50 2.38 35.23
CA PRO A 104 24.85 2.89 34.98
C PRO A 104 25.94 2.09 35.72
N GLU A 105 25.69 1.61 36.95
CA GLU A 105 26.68 0.84 37.71
C GLU A 105 26.86 -0.60 37.17
N THR A 106 25.84 -1.15 36.52
CA THR A 106 25.83 -2.54 36.02
C THR A 106 26.08 -2.65 34.52
N LEU A 107 26.28 -1.52 33.83
CA LEU A 107 26.48 -1.46 32.38
C LEU A 107 27.72 -2.25 31.92
N SER A 108 28.80 -2.27 32.71
CA SER A 108 29.99 -3.08 32.40
C SER A 108 29.65 -4.58 32.35
N ASN A 109 28.86 -5.08 33.30
CA ASN A 109 28.43 -6.48 33.32
C ASN A 109 27.49 -6.81 32.15
N ALA A 110 26.54 -5.93 31.83
CA ALA A 110 25.67 -6.09 30.67
C ALA A 110 26.44 -6.09 29.36
N THR A 111 27.45 -5.22 29.22
CA THR A 111 28.34 -5.17 28.06
C THR A 111 29.14 -6.45 27.93
N LEU A 112 29.68 -6.97 29.04
CA LEU A 112 30.38 -8.24 29.04
C LEU A 112 29.45 -9.40 28.61
N GLN A 113 28.22 -9.45 29.12
CA GLN A 113 27.22 -10.45 28.68
C GLN A 113 26.93 -10.36 27.17
N ALA A 114 26.77 -9.15 26.63
CA ALA A 114 26.58 -8.93 25.20
C ALA A 114 27.78 -9.42 24.38
N VAL A 115 29.01 -9.16 24.83
CA VAL A 115 30.24 -9.63 24.18
C VAL A 115 30.36 -11.16 24.20
N HIS A 116 29.99 -11.81 25.31
CA HIS A 116 29.95 -13.28 25.38
C HIS A 116 28.89 -13.88 24.48
N CYS A 117 27.71 -13.25 24.43
CA CYS A 117 26.66 -13.62 23.49
C CYS A 117 27.16 -13.51 22.05
N ALA A 118 27.81 -12.40 21.69
CA ALA A 118 28.39 -12.18 20.37
C ALA A 118 29.36 -13.29 19.99
N HIS A 119 30.24 -13.68 20.90
CA HIS A 119 31.18 -14.76 20.67
C HIS A 119 30.50 -16.12 20.45
N ALA A 120 29.51 -16.47 21.28
CA ALA A 120 28.75 -17.71 21.13
C ALA A 120 27.95 -17.74 19.81
N VAL A 121 27.32 -16.63 19.47
CA VAL A 121 26.60 -16.43 18.20
C VAL A 121 27.55 -16.58 17.02
N GLN A 122 28.73 -15.95 17.08
CA GLN A 122 29.72 -16.03 16.01
C GLN A 122 30.27 -17.45 15.83
N GLN A 123 30.51 -18.18 16.92
CA GLN A 123 30.95 -19.57 16.85
C GLN A 123 29.89 -20.51 16.28
N ALA A 124 28.61 -20.28 16.60
CA ALA A 124 27.52 -21.16 16.20
C ALA A 124 27.02 -20.91 14.77
N LEU A 125 27.00 -19.64 14.33
CA LEU A 125 26.27 -19.23 13.13
C LEU A 125 27.15 -18.60 12.04
N ASN A 126 28.41 -18.27 12.32
CA ASN A 126 29.32 -17.92 11.24
C ASN A 126 29.62 -19.15 10.38
N ASN A 127 29.76 -18.97 9.07
CA ASN A 127 29.97 -20.07 8.12
C ASN A 127 28.82 -21.10 8.09
N TYR A 128 27.59 -20.67 8.37
CA TYR A 128 26.42 -21.55 8.36
C TYR A 128 26.11 -22.03 6.94
N GLN A 129 26.03 -23.34 6.75
CA GLN A 129 25.69 -23.93 5.45
C GLN A 129 24.17 -23.86 5.23
N ALA A 130 23.73 -22.88 4.45
CA ALA A 130 22.32 -22.64 4.15
C ALA A 130 21.78 -23.60 3.09
N THR A 131 22.52 -23.77 1.99
CA THR A 131 22.24 -24.73 0.92
C THR A 131 23.55 -25.37 0.47
N SER A 132 23.53 -26.37 -0.41
CA SER A 132 24.78 -26.99 -0.93
C SER A 132 25.73 -25.99 -1.60
N ASP A 133 25.21 -24.88 -2.11
CA ASP A 133 25.91 -23.84 -2.86
C ASP A 133 25.98 -22.47 -2.15
N CYS A 134 25.41 -22.33 -0.96
CA CYS A 134 25.37 -21.06 -0.23
C CYS A 134 25.78 -21.24 1.24
N GLN A 135 26.75 -20.43 1.65
CA GLN A 135 27.24 -20.33 3.02
C GLN A 135 27.00 -18.91 3.52
N LEU A 136 26.35 -18.79 4.67
CA LEU A 136 26.08 -17.52 5.33
C LEU A 136 27.21 -17.18 6.29
N SER A 137 27.55 -15.91 6.37
CA SER A 137 28.54 -15.39 7.31
C SER A 137 27.92 -14.32 8.17
N LEU A 138 28.47 -14.11 9.37
CA LEU A 138 27.91 -13.18 10.32
C LEU A 138 28.92 -12.09 10.69
N LYS A 139 28.43 -10.87 10.81
CA LYS A 139 29.13 -9.74 11.41
C LYS A 139 28.41 -9.37 12.68
N VAL A 140 29.15 -9.16 13.76
CA VAL A 140 28.54 -8.74 15.03
C VAL A 140 29.21 -7.47 15.52
N SER A 141 28.40 -6.48 15.87
CA SER A 141 28.84 -5.19 16.37
C SER A 141 28.24 -4.99 17.78
N ILE A 142 29.02 -4.41 18.69
CA ILE A 142 28.64 -4.20 20.10
C ILE A 142 28.84 -2.74 20.46
N ALA A 143 27.82 -2.14 21.06
CA ALA A 143 27.92 -0.80 21.64
C ALA A 143 27.34 -0.79 23.06
N ALA A 144 27.73 0.19 23.85
CA ALA A 144 27.20 0.41 25.19
C ALA A 144 27.02 1.91 25.43
N GLY A 145 25.93 2.30 26.06
CA GLY A 145 25.63 3.70 26.33
C GLY A 145 24.19 3.95 26.69
N ASN A 146 23.74 5.19 26.47
CA ASN A 146 22.35 5.56 26.71
C ASN A 146 21.52 5.29 25.44
N ALA A 147 20.30 4.84 25.64
CA ALA A 147 19.28 4.74 24.62
C ALA A 147 17.92 5.15 25.19
N THR A 148 17.06 5.71 24.35
CA THR A 148 15.68 6.03 24.69
C THR A 148 14.77 5.00 24.01
N ALA A 149 14.00 4.26 24.81
CA ALA A 149 12.92 3.40 24.35
C ALA A 149 11.68 4.24 24.10
N LEU A 150 11.21 4.28 22.85
CA LEU A 150 10.13 5.16 22.40
C LEU A 150 8.90 4.34 21.99
N HIS A 151 7.73 4.74 22.48
CA HIS A 151 6.42 4.22 22.12
C HIS A 151 5.58 5.37 21.55
N VAL A 152 5.36 5.36 20.24
CA VAL A 152 4.76 6.48 19.49
C VAL A 152 3.71 6.00 18.47
N GLY A 153 2.96 6.94 17.91
CA GLY A 153 1.84 6.68 17.01
C GLY A 153 0.52 6.62 17.77
N GLY A 154 -0.30 5.60 17.50
CA GLY A 154 -1.61 5.41 18.14
C GLY A 154 -2.80 5.68 17.21
N VAL A 155 -2.58 6.06 15.94
CA VAL A 155 -3.66 6.14 14.95
C VAL A 155 -4.28 4.76 14.79
N GLU A 156 -5.61 4.68 14.88
CA GLU A 156 -6.37 3.42 14.87
C GLU A 156 -5.83 2.38 15.87
N LYS A 157 -5.37 2.83 17.05
CA LYS A 157 -4.81 1.99 18.13
C LYS A 157 -3.56 1.20 17.72
N ARG A 158 -2.82 1.64 16.69
CA ARG A 158 -1.55 1.02 16.28
C ARG A 158 -0.36 1.82 16.83
N TRP A 159 0.41 1.20 17.71
CA TRP A 159 1.56 1.78 18.42
C TRP A 159 2.88 1.22 17.93
N LEU A 160 3.86 2.08 17.66
CA LEU A 160 5.17 1.71 17.15
C LEU A 160 6.21 1.80 18.27
N PHE A 161 7.15 0.88 18.27
CA PHE A 161 8.27 0.83 19.21
C PHE A 161 9.60 0.98 18.47
N CYS A 162 10.49 1.82 18.99
CA CYS A 162 11.87 1.92 18.52
C CYS A 162 12.83 2.29 19.67
N LEU A 163 14.12 2.02 19.45
CA LEU A 163 15.22 2.53 20.27
C LEU A 163 15.95 3.63 19.50
N GLY A 164 16.22 4.75 20.15
CA GLY A 164 17.09 5.82 19.64
C GLY A 164 18.17 6.19 20.66
N GLY A 165 19.10 7.08 20.28
CA GLY A 165 20.16 7.61 21.15
C GLY A 165 21.58 7.16 20.78
N GLU A 166 22.56 7.68 21.50
CA GLU A 166 24.01 7.49 21.27
C GLU A 166 24.42 6.02 21.03
N ALA A 167 23.91 5.09 21.86
CA ALA A 167 24.26 3.67 21.73
C ALA A 167 23.81 3.06 20.40
N VAL A 168 22.65 3.48 19.89
CA VAL A 168 22.09 2.99 18.60
C VAL A 168 22.86 3.56 17.41
N LEU A 169 23.36 4.79 17.50
CA LEU A 169 24.17 5.39 16.44
C LEU A 169 25.57 4.76 16.38
N SER A 170 26.22 4.62 17.54
CA SER A 170 27.59 4.07 17.62
C SER A 170 27.69 2.59 17.19
N ILE A 171 26.66 1.78 17.40
CA ILE A 171 26.70 0.38 16.94
C ILE A 171 26.68 0.25 15.41
N GLN A 172 25.95 1.14 14.73
CA GLN A 172 25.85 1.16 13.27
C GLN A 172 27.15 1.65 12.61
N ASP A 173 27.81 2.66 13.21
CA ASP A 173 29.12 3.12 12.75
C ASP A 173 30.21 2.06 12.88
N GLY A 174 30.16 1.25 13.95
CA GLY A 174 31.03 0.09 14.11
C GLY A 174 30.78 -0.98 13.03
N ASP A 175 29.52 -1.23 12.68
CA ASP A 175 29.14 -2.24 11.71
C ASP A 175 29.60 -1.92 10.28
N ARG A 176 29.60 -0.64 9.88
CA ARG A 176 30.10 -0.20 8.57
C ARG A 176 31.54 -0.59 8.31
N GLN A 177 32.36 -0.66 9.37
CA GLN A 177 33.77 -1.01 9.32
C GLN A 177 34.00 -2.51 9.55
N ASN A 178 32.94 -3.25 9.86
CA ASN A 178 33.01 -4.65 10.25
C ASN A 178 33.08 -5.58 9.03
N LEU A 179 33.86 -6.65 9.19
CA LEU A 179 34.05 -7.67 8.16
C LEU A 179 33.34 -8.97 8.58
N PRO A 180 32.84 -9.79 7.64
CA PRO A 180 32.26 -11.09 7.97
C PRO A 180 33.26 -11.93 8.78
N GLY A 181 32.80 -12.56 9.85
CA GLY A 181 33.67 -13.30 10.76
C GLY A 181 34.14 -12.49 11.98
N ASN A 182 34.03 -11.17 11.97
CA ASN A 182 34.52 -10.33 13.06
C ASN A 182 33.44 -9.89 14.06
N ILE A 183 33.90 -9.63 15.29
CA ILE A 183 33.14 -8.96 16.35
C ILE A 183 33.79 -7.60 16.61
N VAL A 184 33.06 -6.52 16.42
CA VAL A 184 33.55 -5.14 16.62
C VAL A 184 32.91 -4.52 17.86
N LEU A 185 33.72 -3.86 18.69
CA LEU A 185 33.26 -3.13 19.86
C LEU A 185 33.45 -1.62 19.63
N SER A 186 32.44 -0.83 19.99
CA SER A 186 32.57 0.62 20.06
C SER A 186 33.54 1.03 21.16
N SER A 187 34.07 2.25 21.07
CA SER A 187 35.03 2.79 22.04
C SER A 187 34.54 2.70 23.49
N LYS A 188 33.27 3.02 23.73
CA LYS A 188 32.62 2.96 25.05
C LYS A 188 32.40 1.52 25.52
N ALA A 189 31.98 0.63 24.62
CA ALA A 189 31.86 -0.80 24.94
C ALA A 189 33.21 -1.40 25.32
N TRP A 190 34.27 -1.11 24.56
CA TRP A 190 35.63 -1.57 24.84
C TRP A 190 36.14 -1.07 26.18
N ALA A 191 35.99 0.22 26.49
CA ALA A 191 36.41 0.80 27.77
C ALA A 191 35.77 0.08 28.99
N LEU A 192 34.55 -0.43 28.83
CA LEU A 192 33.83 -1.14 29.90
C LEU A 192 34.27 -2.59 30.10
N VAL A 193 34.91 -3.21 29.10
CA VAL A 193 35.26 -4.65 29.12
C VAL A 193 36.73 -4.95 28.88
N GLN A 194 37.58 -3.93 28.67
CA GLN A 194 39.01 -4.07 28.37
C GLN A 194 39.76 -5.08 29.26
N PRO A 195 39.50 -5.21 30.58
CA PRO A 195 40.18 -6.21 31.41
C PRO A 195 39.88 -7.67 31.04
N TYR A 196 38.79 -7.93 30.32
CA TYR A 196 38.26 -9.27 30.05
C TYR A 196 38.49 -9.73 28.60
N VAL A 197 39.02 -8.87 27.74
CA VAL A 197 39.11 -9.11 26.29
C VAL A 197 40.49 -8.78 25.73
N THR A 198 40.94 -9.54 24.73
CA THR A 198 42.04 -9.12 23.84
C THR A 198 41.42 -8.54 22.59
N THR A 199 41.92 -7.37 22.15
CA THR A 199 41.39 -6.69 20.96
C THR A 199 42.50 -6.16 20.06
N GLN A 200 42.14 -5.87 18.82
CA GLN A 200 42.98 -5.17 17.84
C GLN A 200 42.34 -3.83 17.50
N PRO A 201 43.11 -2.72 17.41
CA PRO A 201 42.55 -1.41 17.11
C PRO A 201 42.02 -1.32 15.68
N LEU A 202 40.92 -0.56 15.52
CA LEU A 202 40.36 -0.07 14.27
C LEU A 202 40.35 1.47 14.27
N GLU A 203 39.79 2.08 13.23
CA GLU A 203 39.65 3.54 13.15
C GLU A 203 38.70 4.08 14.23
N GLN A 204 38.86 5.36 14.58
CA GLN A 204 37.96 6.11 15.48
C GLN A 204 37.76 5.48 16.88
N GLY A 205 38.72 4.66 17.34
CA GLY A 205 38.67 4.04 18.67
C GLY A 205 37.78 2.81 18.77
N TYR A 206 37.30 2.29 17.64
CA TYR A 206 36.70 0.96 17.57
C TYR A 206 37.77 -0.12 17.70
N VAL A 207 37.38 -1.32 18.11
CA VAL A 207 38.30 -2.46 18.22
C VAL A 207 37.65 -3.76 17.75
N THR A 208 38.43 -4.66 17.18
CA THR A 208 38.01 -6.04 16.85
C THR A 208 38.37 -6.98 17.99
N LEU A 209 37.43 -7.83 18.42
CA LEU A 209 37.65 -8.87 19.42
C LEU A 209 38.53 -10.00 18.88
N GLN A 210 39.57 -10.38 19.64
CA GLN A 210 40.45 -11.50 19.33
C GLN A 210 40.21 -12.70 20.25
N SER A 211 40.07 -12.45 21.57
CA SER A 211 39.84 -13.52 22.54
C SER A 211 39.13 -13.01 23.81
N LEU A 212 38.51 -13.93 24.55
CA LEU A 212 37.84 -13.68 25.84
C LEU A 212 38.58 -14.41 26.97
N HIS A 213 38.77 -13.72 28.10
CA HIS A 213 39.57 -14.23 29.23
C HIS A 213 38.75 -14.77 30.40
N SER A 214 37.45 -14.44 30.48
CA SER A 214 36.57 -14.87 31.58
C SER A 214 35.13 -14.92 31.12
N ALA A 215 34.35 -15.95 31.49
CA ALA A 215 32.93 -16.03 31.16
C ALA A 215 32.03 -15.59 32.33
N PRO A 216 31.04 -14.69 32.11
CA PRO A 216 30.00 -14.43 33.09
C PRO A 216 29.10 -15.65 33.23
N SER A 217 28.41 -15.77 34.37
CA SER A 217 27.39 -16.80 34.53
C SER A 217 26.24 -16.58 33.54
N ALA A 218 25.98 -17.59 32.70
CA ALA A 218 24.87 -17.55 31.77
C ALA A 218 23.54 -17.60 32.55
N ARG A 219 22.62 -16.70 32.20
CA ARG A 219 21.26 -16.68 32.74
C ARG A 219 20.30 -16.50 31.58
N CYS A 220 19.27 -17.34 31.53
CA CYS A 220 18.22 -17.18 30.53
C CYS A 220 17.32 -15.99 30.89
N LEU A 221 16.90 -15.22 29.88
CA LEU A 221 16.01 -14.09 30.05
C LEU A 221 14.64 -14.55 30.59
N SER A 222 14.17 -13.94 31.67
CA SER A 222 12.85 -14.25 32.23
C SER A 222 11.73 -13.52 31.48
N LYS A 223 10.63 -14.24 31.22
CA LYS A 223 9.40 -13.65 30.66
C LYS A 223 8.60 -12.94 31.77
N PRO A 224 8.30 -11.63 31.64
CA PRO A 224 7.45 -10.93 32.59
C PRO A 224 6.02 -11.46 32.57
N THR A 225 5.33 -11.44 33.71
CA THR A 225 3.89 -11.72 33.78
C THR A 225 3.10 -10.50 33.35
N LEU A 226 2.16 -10.67 32.43
CA LEU A 226 1.27 -9.60 31.97
C LEU A 226 -0.06 -9.62 32.75
N PRO A 227 -0.66 -8.44 33.04
CA PRO A 227 -1.98 -8.36 33.64
C PRO A 227 -3.07 -8.74 32.62
N ASN A 228 -4.20 -9.27 33.07
CA ASN A 228 -5.37 -9.47 32.21
C ASN A 228 -6.32 -8.26 32.32
N PRO A 229 -6.83 -7.70 31.20
CA PRO A 229 -6.62 -8.09 29.81
C PRO A 229 -5.37 -7.43 29.17
N SER A 230 -4.56 -8.22 28.44
CA SER A 230 -3.36 -7.71 27.70
C SER A 230 -3.43 -7.87 26.18
N ILE A 231 -4.32 -8.71 25.66
CA ILE A 231 -4.39 -9.05 24.23
C ILE A 231 -4.61 -7.82 23.33
N PRO A 232 -5.56 -6.90 23.61
CA PRO A 232 -5.77 -5.72 22.75
C PRO A 232 -4.52 -4.82 22.66
N TYR A 233 -3.78 -4.69 23.76
CA TYR A 233 -2.58 -3.85 23.83
C TYR A 233 -1.37 -4.49 23.15
N LEU A 234 -1.27 -5.82 23.14
CA LEU A 234 -0.27 -6.52 22.33
C LEU A 234 -0.57 -6.41 20.84
N LYS A 235 -1.84 -6.62 20.44
CA LYS A 235 -2.27 -6.46 19.03
C LYS A 235 -1.95 -5.07 18.47
N ALA A 236 -1.97 -4.04 19.31
CA ALA A 236 -1.61 -2.67 18.94
C ALA A 236 -0.16 -2.52 18.40
N TYR A 237 0.77 -3.40 18.76
CA TYR A 237 2.15 -3.38 18.27
C TYR A 237 2.37 -4.24 17.03
N ILE A 238 1.38 -5.02 16.62
CA ILE A 238 1.48 -5.99 15.54
C ILE A 238 0.90 -5.40 14.25
N SER A 239 1.52 -5.72 13.10
CA SER A 239 1.04 -5.29 11.79
C SER A 239 -0.43 -5.65 11.56
N ARG A 240 -1.20 -4.69 11.03
CA ARG A 240 -2.63 -4.87 10.72
C ARG A 240 -2.86 -5.94 9.66
N ALA A 241 -1.87 -6.13 8.77
CA ALA A 241 -1.91 -7.12 7.70
C ALA A 241 -2.20 -8.55 8.18
N ILE A 242 -1.85 -8.89 9.42
CA ILE A 242 -2.02 -10.25 9.95
C ILE A 242 -3.13 -10.38 11.00
N HIS A 243 -3.82 -9.28 11.37
CA HIS A 243 -4.85 -9.31 12.42
C HIS A 243 -6.00 -10.27 12.09
N LYS A 244 -6.55 -10.18 10.87
CA LYS A 244 -7.64 -11.07 10.42
C LYS A 244 -7.24 -12.54 10.46
N ARG A 245 -6.02 -12.87 10.02
CA ARG A 245 -5.51 -14.25 10.03
C ARG A 245 -5.25 -14.76 11.46
N ILE A 246 -4.77 -13.92 12.37
CA ILE A 246 -4.61 -14.26 13.79
C ILE A 246 -5.99 -14.55 14.43
N GLU A 247 -6.99 -13.73 14.15
CA GLU A 247 -8.35 -13.89 14.68
C GLU A 247 -9.03 -15.15 14.16
N ALA A 248 -8.76 -15.51 12.90
CA ALA A 248 -9.21 -16.76 12.31
C ALA A 248 -8.36 -17.99 12.73
N GLY A 249 -7.32 -17.82 13.54
CA GLY A 249 -6.43 -18.93 13.95
C GLY A 249 -5.54 -19.48 12.83
N GLN A 250 -5.41 -18.77 11.71
CA GLN A 250 -4.70 -19.19 10.50
C GLN A 250 -3.23 -18.72 10.49
N ILE A 251 -2.53 -18.89 11.61
CA ILE A 251 -1.18 -18.35 11.84
C ILE A 251 -0.06 -19.03 11.03
N ASN A 252 -0.31 -20.25 10.53
CA ASN A 252 0.68 -21.02 9.76
C ASN A 252 0.77 -20.58 8.30
N TRP A 253 -0.21 -19.81 7.80
CA TRP A 253 -0.30 -19.40 6.40
C TRP A 253 -0.05 -17.90 6.24
N LEU A 254 0.87 -17.32 7.01
CA LEU A 254 1.21 -15.89 6.94
C LEU A 254 2.30 -15.56 5.90
N ALA A 255 3.09 -16.56 5.50
CA ALA A 255 4.19 -16.39 4.56
C ALA A 255 3.71 -16.51 3.10
N GLU A 256 4.06 -15.53 2.27
CA GLU A 256 3.73 -15.50 0.84
C GLU A 256 4.67 -14.55 0.07
N PHE A 257 4.86 -14.82 -1.23
CA PHE A 257 5.42 -13.82 -2.14
C PHE A 257 4.30 -12.92 -2.66
N ARG A 258 4.57 -11.62 -2.75
CA ARG A 258 3.56 -10.65 -3.10
C ARG A 258 4.13 -9.49 -3.88
N HIS A 259 3.40 -9.05 -4.89
CA HIS A 259 3.70 -7.81 -5.56
C HIS A 259 3.26 -6.62 -4.68
N VAL A 260 4.20 -5.77 -4.28
CA VAL A 260 3.94 -4.65 -3.36
C VAL A 260 4.64 -3.38 -3.84
N THR A 261 4.22 -2.23 -3.30
CA THR A 261 4.97 -0.97 -3.41
C THR A 261 5.59 -0.62 -2.05
N ILE A 262 6.91 -0.59 -2.00
CA ILE A 262 7.71 -0.28 -0.81
C ILE A 262 8.08 1.19 -0.80
N LEU A 263 7.88 1.84 0.35
CA LEU A 263 8.36 3.19 0.65
C LEU A 263 9.37 3.10 1.78
N PHE A 264 10.59 3.57 1.52
CA PHE A 264 11.60 3.80 2.55
C PHE A 264 11.73 5.30 2.77
N ILE A 265 11.34 5.77 3.95
CA ILE A 265 11.31 7.19 4.30
C ILE A 265 12.39 7.42 5.35
N LYS A 266 13.34 8.29 5.04
CA LYS A 266 14.35 8.78 5.98
C LYS A 266 13.99 10.18 6.42
N ILE A 267 14.04 10.43 7.71
CA ILE A 267 13.69 11.69 8.34
C ILE A 267 14.88 12.14 9.19
N MET A 268 15.31 13.37 8.97
CA MET A 268 16.48 13.97 9.62
C MET A 268 16.07 15.17 10.47
N GLY A 269 16.86 15.47 11.50
CA GLY A 269 16.64 16.63 12.37
C GLY A 269 15.97 16.35 13.71
N LEU A 270 15.89 15.08 14.14
CA LEU A 270 15.38 14.69 15.46
C LEU A 270 16.51 14.49 16.45
N ASP A 271 16.33 14.96 17.69
CA ASP A 271 17.25 14.76 18.80
C ASP A 271 16.67 13.76 19.82
N TYR A 272 17.18 12.53 19.80
CA TYR A 272 16.73 11.43 20.65
C TYR A 272 17.22 11.51 22.09
N ASP A 273 18.23 12.34 22.34
CA ASP A 273 18.83 12.53 23.67
C ASP A 273 18.25 13.78 24.37
N SER A 274 17.40 14.54 23.70
CA SER A 274 16.61 15.65 24.26
C SER A 274 15.52 15.18 25.23
N ALA A 275 15.11 16.05 26.15
CA ALA A 275 14.01 15.78 27.09
C ALA A 275 12.67 15.61 26.35
N ASP A 276 12.50 16.30 25.23
CA ASP A 276 11.26 16.34 24.44
C ASP A 276 11.26 15.31 23.29
N SER A 277 12.22 14.39 23.25
CA SER A 277 12.39 13.38 22.19
C SER A 277 11.12 12.56 21.91
N VAL A 278 10.36 12.23 22.96
CA VAL A 278 9.07 11.52 22.83
C VAL A 278 8.03 12.36 22.10
N GLU A 279 7.94 13.65 22.43
CA GLU A 279 6.98 14.58 21.82
C GLU A 279 7.37 14.91 20.38
N GLN A 280 8.67 15.13 20.11
CA GLN A 280 9.18 15.32 18.75
C GLN A 280 8.88 14.10 17.87
N MET A 281 9.15 12.90 18.38
CA MET A 281 8.89 11.66 17.65
C MET A 281 7.39 11.44 17.44
N GLN A 282 6.54 11.73 18.42
CA GLN A 282 5.08 11.62 18.28
C GLN A 282 4.53 12.61 17.24
N THR A 283 4.95 13.87 17.31
CA THR A 283 4.52 14.94 16.41
C THR A 283 4.88 14.62 14.96
N MET A 284 5.99 13.91 14.75
CA MET A 284 6.36 13.39 13.44
C MET A 284 5.58 12.13 13.07
N VAL A 285 5.52 11.10 13.91
CA VAL A 285 4.98 9.78 13.53
C VAL A 285 3.46 9.79 13.35
N TYR A 286 2.71 10.48 14.22
CA TYR A 286 1.25 10.41 14.22
C TYR A 286 0.62 10.94 12.92
N PRO A 287 1.04 12.11 12.37
CA PRO A 287 0.56 12.56 11.06
C PRO A 287 0.96 11.62 9.93
N LEU A 288 2.19 11.12 9.89
CA LEU A 288 2.65 10.20 8.84
C LEU A 288 1.83 8.90 8.85
N GLN A 289 1.55 8.39 10.05
CA GLN A 289 0.68 7.23 10.23
C GLN A 289 -0.74 7.50 9.73
N SER A 290 -1.30 8.68 10.01
CA SER A 290 -2.62 9.10 9.53
C SER A 290 -2.67 9.20 8.01
N ILE A 291 -1.67 9.82 7.39
CA ILE A 291 -1.56 9.94 5.93
C ILE A 291 -1.45 8.54 5.30
N LEU A 292 -0.55 7.69 5.78
CA LEU A 292 -0.39 6.33 5.26
C LEU A 292 -1.68 5.52 5.33
N TYR A 293 -2.38 5.55 6.47
CA TYR A 293 -3.58 4.74 6.67
C TYR A 293 -4.78 5.26 5.88
N ARG A 294 -4.85 6.57 5.61
CA ARG A 294 -5.88 7.12 4.70
C ARG A 294 -5.81 6.49 3.32
N TYR A 295 -4.61 6.21 2.82
CA TYR A 295 -4.40 5.54 1.53
C TYR A 295 -4.37 4.01 1.64
N GLU A 296 -4.71 3.45 2.81
CA GLU A 296 -4.68 2.02 3.11
C GLU A 296 -3.26 1.40 3.07
N GLY A 297 -2.21 2.25 3.23
CA GLY A 297 -0.84 1.81 3.40
C GLY A 297 -0.55 1.24 4.79
N ASN A 298 0.49 0.40 4.91
CA ASN A 298 0.87 -0.22 6.18
C ASN A 298 2.29 0.19 6.59
N ILE A 299 2.46 0.61 7.84
CA ILE A 299 3.80 0.77 8.43
C ILE A 299 4.29 -0.61 8.84
N VAL A 300 5.32 -1.09 8.14
CA VAL A 300 5.99 -2.36 8.46
C VAL A 300 6.89 -2.14 9.67
N SER A 301 7.70 -1.07 9.66
CA SER A 301 8.71 -0.89 10.69
C SER A 301 9.15 0.58 10.84
N LEU A 302 9.51 0.99 12.07
CA LEU A 302 10.03 2.32 12.42
C LEU A 302 11.34 2.20 13.21
N GLY A 303 12.47 2.63 12.66
CA GLY A 303 13.78 2.46 13.28
C GLY A 303 14.54 3.78 13.40
N VAL A 304 15.60 3.78 14.21
CA VAL A 304 16.62 4.82 14.21
C VAL A 304 17.93 4.16 13.82
N ASP A 305 18.61 4.70 12.81
CA ASP A 305 19.93 4.27 12.39
C ASP A 305 20.87 5.48 12.25
N ASP A 306 22.09 5.22 11.80
CA ASP A 306 23.10 6.24 11.50
C ASP A 306 22.67 7.28 10.43
N LYS A 307 21.53 7.08 9.77
CA LYS A 307 20.95 8.01 8.78
C LYS A 307 19.83 8.85 9.42
N GLY A 308 19.38 8.53 10.63
CA GLY A 308 18.29 9.21 11.31
C GLY A 308 17.10 8.27 11.51
N THR A 309 15.89 8.82 11.56
CA THR A 309 14.68 8.01 11.71
C THR A 309 14.31 7.43 10.36
N THR A 310 14.16 6.11 10.29
CA THR A 310 13.71 5.39 9.10
C THR A 310 12.34 4.78 9.32
N LEU A 311 11.44 5.01 8.37
CA LEU A 311 10.10 4.42 8.33
C LEU A 311 9.99 3.58 7.05
N LEU A 312 9.72 2.29 7.23
CA LEU A 312 9.41 1.36 6.15
C LEU A 312 7.90 1.16 6.09
N ALA A 313 7.31 1.53 4.94
CA ALA A 313 5.91 1.31 4.65
C ALA A 313 5.74 0.48 3.38
N ALA A 314 4.59 -0.19 3.27
CA ALA A 314 4.23 -1.00 2.12
C ALA A 314 2.75 -0.83 1.76
N PHE A 315 2.48 -0.84 0.46
CA PHE A 315 1.14 -0.94 -0.16
C PHE A 315 1.02 -2.28 -0.85
N GLY A 316 -0.17 -2.87 -0.84
CA GLY A 316 -0.36 -4.24 -1.31
C GLY A 316 0.00 -5.30 -0.27
N LEU A 317 -0.20 -5.02 1.04
CA LEU A 317 -0.13 -6.03 2.10
C LEU A 317 -1.53 -6.58 2.45
N PRO A 318 -1.64 -7.81 3.02
CA PRO A 318 -2.94 -8.48 3.14
C PRO A 318 -4.01 -7.63 3.82
N ALA A 319 -5.24 -7.75 3.32
CA ALA A 319 -6.42 -6.94 3.64
C ALA A 319 -6.43 -5.50 3.08
N PHE A 320 -5.33 -5.04 2.46
CA PHE A 320 -5.18 -3.68 1.93
C PHE A 320 -4.46 -3.69 0.57
N SER A 321 -4.90 -4.57 -0.34
CA SER A 321 -4.33 -4.67 -1.69
C SER A 321 -5.23 -4.05 -2.73
N HIS A 322 -4.62 -3.29 -3.63
CA HIS A 322 -5.31 -2.49 -4.62
C HIS A 322 -4.58 -2.56 -5.97
N GLU A 323 -5.36 -2.47 -7.05
CA GLU A 323 -4.84 -2.38 -8.42
C GLU A 323 -3.92 -1.16 -8.61
N ASP A 324 -4.11 -0.12 -7.79
CA ASP A 324 -3.42 1.16 -7.86
C ASP A 324 -2.43 1.39 -6.69
N ASP A 325 -1.95 0.32 -6.04
CA ASP A 325 -1.02 0.39 -4.90
C ASP A 325 0.24 1.23 -5.21
N ALA A 326 0.76 1.15 -6.44
CA ALA A 326 1.89 1.97 -6.87
C ALA A 326 1.56 3.46 -6.90
N ILE A 327 0.36 3.82 -7.38
CA ILE A 327 -0.13 5.21 -7.44
C ILE A 327 -0.37 5.74 -6.02
N ARG A 328 -0.97 4.91 -5.15
CA ARG A 328 -1.16 5.22 -3.72
C ARG A 328 0.17 5.48 -3.04
N GLY A 329 1.16 4.61 -3.25
CA GLY A 329 2.50 4.76 -2.71
C GLY A 329 3.19 6.05 -3.11
N VAL A 330 3.17 6.41 -4.39
CA VAL A 330 3.76 7.67 -4.87
C VAL A 330 2.99 8.89 -4.35
N SER A 331 1.66 8.82 -4.33
CA SER A 331 0.81 9.93 -3.85
C SER A 331 1.03 10.21 -2.36
N VAL A 332 1.12 9.17 -1.53
CA VAL A 332 1.45 9.31 -0.11
C VAL A 332 2.85 9.87 0.09
N ALA A 333 3.83 9.42 -0.69
CA ALA A 333 5.18 9.94 -0.56
C ALA A 333 5.25 11.45 -0.84
N LEU A 334 4.53 11.93 -1.87
CA LEU A 334 4.42 13.37 -2.16
C LEU A 334 3.77 14.13 -1.01
N GLU A 335 2.69 13.60 -0.43
CA GLU A 335 2.00 14.23 0.69
C GLU A 335 2.85 14.24 1.97
N ILE A 336 3.50 13.12 2.30
CA ILE A 336 4.42 13.02 3.44
C ILE A 336 5.58 14.01 3.28
N GLN A 337 6.19 14.07 2.10
CA GLN A 337 7.27 15.02 1.85
C GLN A 337 6.82 16.46 2.06
N LYS A 338 5.65 16.84 1.51
CA LYS A 338 5.08 18.17 1.71
C LYS A 338 4.83 18.47 3.19
N HIS A 339 4.21 17.53 3.91
CA HIS A 339 3.93 17.68 5.34
C HIS A 339 5.22 17.85 6.17
N LEU A 340 6.26 17.07 5.88
CA LEU A 340 7.54 17.18 6.59
C LEU A 340 8.24 18.52 6.30
N GLN A 341 8.19 19.00 5.05
CA GLN A 341 8.74 20.30 4.68
C GLN A 341 8.03 21.47 5.39
N GLU A 342 6.70 21.43 5.49
CA GLU A 342 5.89 22.43 6.21
C GLU A 342 6.25 22.48 7.71
N ASN A 343 6.73 21.36 8.26
CA ASN A 343 7.18 21.25 9.65
C ASN A 343 8.71 21.37 9.81
N LEU A 344 9.41 21.93 8.82
CA LEU A 344 10.86 22.18 8.83
C LEU A 344 11.73 20.91 9.02
N LEU A 345 11.20 19.73 8.71
CA LEU A 345 11.93 18.48 8.73
C LEU A 345 12.42 18.13 7.31
N THR A 346 13.63 17.59 7.24
CA THR A 346 14.20 17.14 5.96
C THR A 346 13.92 15.65 5.79
N SER A 347 13.45 15.27 4.60
CA SER A 347 13.18 13.87 4.28
C SER A 347 13.87 13.40 3.01
N ALA A 348 14.12 12.11 2.90
CA ALA A 348 14.55 11.47 1.65
C ALA A 348 13.74 10.18 1.49
N ILE A 349 13.14 9.96 0.31
CA ILE A 349 12.20 8.86 0.10
C ILE A 349 12.62 8.03 -1.11
N GLY A 350 12.67 6.71 -0.94
CA GLY A 350 12.89 5.74 -2.00
C GLY A 350 11.65 4.88 -2.19
N ILE A 351 11.18 4.75 -3.44
CA ILE A 351 9.97 4.00 -3.78
C ILE A 351 10.28 2.96 -4.85
N THR A 352 9.85 1.73 -4.60
CA THR A 352 10.01 0.62 -5.53
C THR A 352 8.78 -0.25 -5.55
N THR A 353 8.47 -0.82 -6.71
CA THR A 353 7.32 -1.71 -6.91
C THR A 353 7.84 -3.03 -7.46
N GLY A 354 7.39 -4.15 -6.89
CA GLY A 354 7.83 -5.48 -7.29
C GLY A 354 7.48 -6.57 -6.30
N GLN A 355 7.90 -7.80 -6.62
CA GLN A 355 7.67 -8.96 -5.78
C GLN A 355 8.59 -8.97 -4.55
N VAL A 356 8.02 -9.19 -3.37
CA VAL A 356 8.72 -9.35 -2.10
C VAL A 356 8.22 -10.56 -1.35
N PHE A 357 9.05 -11.12 -0.49
CA PHE A 357 8.62 -12.05 0.54
C PHE A 357 7.95 -11.29 1.69
N CYS A 358 6.78 -11.73 2.11
CA CYS A 358 6.06 -11.22 3.28
C CYS A 358 5.84 -12.38 4.24
N GLY A 359 6.26 -12.27 5.51
CA GLY A 359 6.06 -13.36 6.45
C GLY A 359 6.65 -13.13 7.84
N PRO A 360 6.32 -14.03 8.80
CA PRO A 360 6.93 -14.02 10.12
C PRO A 360 8.37 -14.55 10.06
N ILE A 361 9.29 -13.87 10.74
CA ILE A 361 10.69 -14.26 10.88
C ILE A 361 11.06 -14.36 12.35
N GLY A 362 11.68 -15.47 12.74
CA GLY A 362 12.10 -15.76 14.10
C GLY A 362 11.57 -17.11 14.59
N ASN A 363 11.22 -17.19 15.88
CA ASN A 363 10.70 -18.41 16.50
C ASN A 363 9.60 -18.12 17.54
N ASP A 364 9.23 -19.13 18.33
CA ASP A 364 8.20 -19.02 19.37
C ASP A 364 8.59 -18.17 20.59
N ILE A 365 9.87 -17.81 20.71
CA ILE A 365 10.35 -16.88 21.73
C ILE A 365 10.17 -15.44 21.25
N ARG A 366 10.62 -15.15 20.02
CA ARG A 366 10.53 -13.84 19.39
C ARG A 366 10.46 -13.96 17.86
N ARG A 367 9.52 -13.26 17.24
CA ARG A 367 9.37 -13.13 15.78
C ARG A 367 8.78 -11.77 15.36
N GLU A 368 8.96 -11.36 14.11
CA GLU A 368 8.25 -10.20 13.54
C GLU A 368 7.67 -10.53 12.17
N TYR A 369 6.53 -9.92 11.82
CA TYR A 369 6.05 -9.92 10.44
C TYR A 369 6.76 -8.82 9.66
N THR A 370 7.45 -9.19 8.59
CA THR A 370 8.28 -8.24 7.82
C THR A 370 8.20 -8.51 6.33
N VAL A 371 8.82 -7.62 5.55
CA VAL A 371 8.95 -7.70 4.10
C VAL A 371 10.44 -7.80 3.73
N MET A 372 10.78 -8.67 2.78
CA MET A 372 12.16 -8.91 2.34
C MET A 372 12.26 -9.06 0.83
N GLY A 373 13.38 -8.62 0.26
CA GLY A 373 13.71 -8.85 -1.15
C GLY A 373 14.52 -7.72 -1.76
N ASP A 374 14.97 -7.95 -3.00
CA ASP A 374 15.75 -6.97 -3.78
C ASP A 374 15.00 -5.63 -3.94
N VAL A 375 13.66 -5.68 -4.01
CA VAL A 375 12.78 -4.50 -4.09
C VAL A 375 12.92 -3.63 -2.83
N VAL A 376 12.83 -4.25 -1.64
CA VAL A 376 12.98 -3.53 -0.34
C VAL A 376 14.38 -2.92 -0.24
N ASN A 377 15.41 -3.68 -0.64
CA ASN A 377 16.79 -3.22 -0.64
C ASN A 377 16.99 -2.06 -1.63
N LEU A 378 16.41 -2.13 -2.82
CA LEU A 378 16.47 -1.06 -3.81
C LEU A 378 15.80 0.22 -3.28
N ALA A 379 14.64 0.13 -2.62
CA ALA A 379 14.00 1.29 -2.00
C ALA A 379 14.90 1.94 -0.95
N ALA A 380 15.54 1.13 -0.10
CA ALA A 380 16.50 1.63 0.89
C ALA A 380 17.70 2.33 0.21
N ARG A 381 18.21 1.81 -0.92
CA ARG A 381 19.33 2.42 -1.65
C ARG A 381 18.93 3.69 -2.40
N LEU A 382 17.74 3.75 -2.99
CA LEU A 382 17.20 4.96 -3.61
C LEU A 382 17.00 6.06 -2.56
N MET A 383 16.42 5.73 -1.40
CA MET A 383 16.31 6.67 -0.28
C MET A 383 17.68 7.21 0.17
N GLN A 384 18.71 6.35 0.18
CA GLN A 384 20.06 6.74 0.60
C GLN A 384 20.77 7.63 -0.43
N SER A 385 20.50 7.44 -1.73
CA SER A 385 21.10 8.27 -2.79
C SER A 385 20.29 9.54 -3.10
N ALA A 386 19.06 9.62 -2.59
CA ALA A 386 18.20 10.79 -2.70
C ALA A 386 18.82 12.00 -1.97
N ALA A 387 18.80 13.15 -2.65
CA ALA A 387 19.15 14.42 -2.04
C ALA A 387 18.11 14.81 -0.97
N PRO A 388 18.46 15.68 0.00
CA PRO A 388 17.50 16.28 0.92
C PRO A 388 16.23 16.75 0.21
N ASN A 389 15.07 16.36 0.74
CA ASN A 389 13.75 16.69 0.22
C ASN A 389 13.49 16.22 -1.21
N THR A 390 13.99 15.02 -1.56
CA THR A 390 13.70 14.38 -2.85
C THR A 390 13.09 12.98 -2.68
N ILE A 391 12.29 12.60 -3.67
CA ILE A 391 11.68 11.27 -3.81
C ILE A 391 12.29 10.62 -5.03
N LEU A 392 12.80 9.40 -4.89
CA LEU A 392 13.35 8.61 -5.99
C LEU A 392 12.56 7.32 -6.18
N CYS A 393 12.09 7.09 -7.40
CA CYS A 393 11.33 5.92 -7.81
C CYS A 393 12.15 5.02 -8.74
N SER A 394 11.91 3.71 -8.64
CA SER A 394 12.42 2.73 -9.61
C SER A 394 11.72 2.81 -10.97
N VAL A 395 12.30 2.17 -11.98
CA VAL A 395 11.69 1.98 -13.32
C VAL A 395 10.32 1.31 -13.22
N ALA A 396 10.19 0.25 -12.42
CA ALA A 396 8.94 -0.49 -12.25
C ALA A 396 7.83 0.41 -11.66
N THR A 397 8.17 1.21 -10.63
CA THR A 397 7.23 2.17 -10.05
C THR A 397 6.81 3.24 -11.07
N LYS A 398 7.75 3.76 -11.87
CA LYS A 398 7.43 4.72 -12.92
C LYS A 398 6.48 4.10 -13.95
N GLN A 399 6.76 2.90 -14.44
CA GLN A 399 5.91 2.20 -15.42
C GLN A 399 4.50 1.93 -14.86
N ALA A 400 4.39 1.52 -13.59
CA ALA A 400 3.11 1.27 -12.93
C ALA A 400 2.28 2.54 -12.69
N THR A 401 2.88 3.74 -12.79
CA THR A 401 2.25 5.01 -12.41
C THR A 401 2.26 6.09 -13.50
N GLU A 402 2.96 5.88 -14.63
CA GLU A 402 3.18 6.90 -15.67
C GLU A 402 1.90 7.44 -16.32
N ARG A 403 0.78 6.71 -16.22
CA ARG A 403 -0.52 7.19 -16.70
C ARG A 403 -1.15 8.27 -15.80
N ARG A 404 -0.70 8.39 -14.54
CA ARG A 404 -1.29 9.29 -13.53
C ARG A 404 -0.28 10.15 -12.78
N ILE A 405 1.03 9.90 -12.93
CA ILE A 405 2.08 10.63 -12.26
C ILE A 405 3.09 11.13 -13.29
N GLU A 406 3.45 12.41 -13.20
CA GLU A 406 4.54 12.99 -13.99
C GLU A 406 5.89 12.77 -13.31
N PHE A 407 6.93 12.50 -14.10
CA PHE A 407 8.28 12.19 -13.61
C PHE A 407 9.35 12.99 -14.32
N ASP A 408 10.37 13.39 -13.56
CA ASP A 408 11.67 13.79 -14.09
C ASP A 408 12.61 12.57 -14.15
N ALA A 409 13.22 12.35 -15.31
CA ALA A 409 14.25 11.32 -15.47
C ALA A 409 15.59 11.82 -14.92
N LEU A 410 16.25 10.99 -14.12
CA LEU A 410 17.55 11.32 -13.54
C LEU A 410 18.67 10.47 -14.18
N PRO A 411 19.93 10.95 -14.17
CA PRO A 411 21.06 10.16 -14.62
C PRO A 411 21.15 8.83 -13.85
N PRO A 412 21.39 7.69 -14.52
CA PRO A 412 21.55 6.41 -13.85
C PRO A 412 22.67 6.44 -12.81
N GLN A 413 22.42 5.84 -11.65
CA GLN A 413 23.33 5.87 -10.49
C GLN A 413 23.84 4.47 -10.13
N PHE A 414 25.09 4.36 -9.71
CA PHE A 414 25.64 3.09 -9.24
C PHE A 414 25.23 2.85 -7.77
N LEU A 415 24.35 1.88 -7.54
CA LEU A 415 23.86 1.56 -6.20
C LEU A 415 24.58 0.31 -5.65
N LYS A 416 25.04 0.40 -4.40
CA LYS A 416 25.70 -0.72 -3.69
C LYS A 416 24.80 -1.96 -3.71
N GLY A 417 25.34 -3.09 -4.17
CA GLY A 417 24.68 -4.39 -4.22
C GLY A 417 24.07 -4.78 -5.57
N PHE A 418 24.00 -3.88 -6.55
CA PHE A 418 23.35 -4.16 -7.84
C PHE A 418 24.32 -4.38 -9.01
N GLY A 419 25.61 -4.04 -8.87
CA GLY A 419 26.65 -4.31 -9.87
C GLY A 419 26.48 -3.58 -11.22
N LYS A 420 25.47 -2.72 -11.35
CA LYS A 420 25.15 -1.95 -12.56
C LYS A 420 24.56 -0.58 -12.18
N ASN A 421 24.58 0.35 -13.13
CA ASN A 421 23.85 1.60 -12.98
C ASN A 421 22.34 1.36 -13.01
N ILE A 422 21.64 1.97 -12.07
CA ILE A 422 20.19 1.88 -11.91
C ILE A 422 19.58 3.22 -12.28
N ALA A 423 18.61 3.21 -13.20
CA ALA A 423 17.83 4.39 -13.52
C ALA A 423 16.85 4.71 -12.39
N SER A 424 16.72 6.00 -12.05
CA SER A 424 15.79 6.51 -11.06
C SER A 424 15.01 7.70 -11.61
N PHE A 425 13.83 7.93 -11.04
CA PHE A 425 12.89 8.97 -11.48
C PHE A 425 12.37 9.75 -10.28
N ALA A 426 12.19 11.07 -10.43
CA ALA A 426 11.60 11.90 -9.39
C ALA A 426 10.14 12.21 -9.76
N PRO A 427 9.14 11.80 -8.95
CA PRO A 427 7.75 12.16 -9.18
C PRO A 427 7.53 13.66 -8.89
N ARG A 428 6.76 14.36 -9.73
CA ARG A 428 6.40 15.77 -9.54
C ARG A 428 5.05 15.95 -8.88
N GLN A 429 4.01 15.47 -9.55
CA GLN A 429 2.62 15.69 -9.15
C GLN A 429 1.72 14.58 -9.66
N THR A 430 0.60 14.38 -8.96
CA THR A 430 -0.49 13.53 -9.42
C THR A 430 -1.32 14.28 -10.45
N ILE A 431 -1.54 13.66 -11.61
CA ILE A 431 -2.49 14.13 -12.61
C ILE A 431 -3.89 13.85 -12.05
N ARG A 432 -4.53 14.88 -11.48
CA ARG A 432 -5.78 14.75 -10.71
C ARG A 432 -7.06 14.69 -11.55
N ALA A 433 -6.96 14.65 -12.88
CA ALA A 433 -8.12 14.51 -13.73
C ALA A 433 -7.83 13.61 -14.92
N ARG A 434 -8.83 12.79 -15.27
CA ARG A 434 -8.93 12.07 -16.54
C ARG A 434 -8.79 13.00 -17.76
N GLN A 435 -8.87 14.31 -17.55
CA GLN A 435 -8.83 15.40 -18.53
C GLN A 435 -7.45 15.61 -19.18
N ASP A 436 -6.34 15.30 -18.48
CA ASP A 436 -4.97 15.53 -19.02
C ASP A 436 -4.30 14.27 -19.58
N ILE A 437 -4.88 13.09 -19.32
CA ILE A 437 -4.50 11.89 -20.07
C ILE A 437 -5.01 12.14 -21.48
N LYS A 438 -4.10 12.47 -22.41
CA LYS A 438 -4.38 12.63 -23.85
C LYS A 438 -5.55 11.72 -24.24
N LYS A 439 -6.63 12.31 -24.80
CA LYS A 439 -7.67 11.60 -25.56
C LYS A 439 -6.98 10.84 -26.70
N THR A 440 -6.32 9.73 -26.39
CA THR A 440 -6.11 8.66 -27.36
C THR A 440 -7.52 8.17 -27.61
N SER A 441 -8.13 8.70 -28.68
CA SER A 441 -9.39 8.23 -29.22
C SER A 441 -9.29 6.70 -29.31
N THR A 442 -9.91 6.02 -28.37
CA THR A 442 -9.97 4.56 -28.38
C THR A 442 -11.37 4.25 -28.80
N MET A 443 -11.53 4.14 -30.12
CA MET A 443 -12.81 3.82 -30.73
C MET A 443 -13.35 2.56 -30.06
N MET A 444 -14.51 2.68 -29.39
CA MET A 444 -15.09 1.58 -28.62
C MET A 444 -15.28 0.35 -29.51
N VAL A 445 -14.68 -0.79 -29.16
CA VAL A 445 -14.83 -2.05 -29.90
C VAL A 445 -15.98 -2.87 -29.33
N GLY A 446 -16.75 -3.52 -30.20
CA GLY A 446 -17.90 -4.35 -29.81
C GLY A 446 -19.04 -3.54 -29.20
N ARG A 447 -19.78 -4.17 -28.27
CA ARG A 447 -20.87 -3.57 -27.48
C ARG A 447 -22.01 -2.96 -28.29
N GLN A 448 -22.39 -3.62 -29.39
CA GLN A 448 -23.40 -3.07 -30.30
C GLN A 448 -24.77 -2.91 -29.65
N GLN A 449 -25.15 -3.82 -28.75
CA GLN A 449 -26.41 -3.74 -28.02
C GLN A 449 -26.42 -2.54 -27.06
N GLU A 450 -25.36 -2.38 -26.27
CA GLU A 450 -25.25 -1.30 -25.29
C GLU A 450 -25.12 0.07 -25.96
N LYS A 451 -24.37 0.16 -27.06
CA LYS A 451 -24.28 1.39 -27.88
C LYS A 451 -25.64 1.80 -28.43
N GLU A 452 -26.43 0.84 -28.91
CA GLU A 452 -27.75 1.11 -29.47
C GLU A 452 -28.73 1.59 -28.39
N ILE A 453 -28.70 1.00 -27.19
CA ILE A 453 -29.48 1.44 -26.04
C ILE A 453 -29.15 2.90 -25.67
N LEU A 454 -27.86 3.22 -25.54
CA LEU A 454 -27.41 4.59 -25.24
C LEU A 454 -27.80 5.59 -26.34
N ARG A 455 -27.68 5.19 -27.61
CA ARG A 455 -28.07 6.01 -28.77
C ARG A 455 -29.57 6.33 -28.76
N GLN A 456 -30.42 5.33 -28.53
CA GLN A 456 -31.88 5.51 -28.38
C GLN A 456 -32.20 6.40 -27.16
N GLY A 457 -31.40 6.29 -26.12
CA GLY A 457 -31.41 7.16 -24.95
C GLY A 457 -31.20 8.64 -25.26
N LEU A 458 -30.12 8.96 -25.98
CA LEU A 458 -29.81 10.32 -26.42
C LEU A 458 -30.94 10.89 -27.30
N GLN A 459 -31.52 10.07 -28.17
CA GLN A 459 -32.65 10.49 -29.01
C GLN A 459 -33.87 10.90 -28.18
N ARG A 460 -34.24 10.12 -27.15
CA ARG A 460 -35.34 10.49 -26.23
C ARG A 460 -35.03 11.75 -25.44
N PHE A 461 -33.79 11.92 -24.99
CA PHE A 461 -33.36 13.15 -24.30
C PHE A 461 -33.43 14.39 -25.21
N GLN A 462 -33.19 14.22 -26.51
CA GLN A 462 -33.38 15.27 -27.50
C GLN A 462 -34.86 15.72 -27.58
N GLU A 463 -35.81 14.83 -27.35
CA GLU A 463 -37.27 15.12 -27.31
C GLU A 463 -37.75 15.74 -25.99
N GLN A 464 -36.82 16.19 -25.12
CA GLN A 464 -37.03 16.85 -23.81
C GLN A 464 -37.39 15.93 -22.62
N GLU A 465 -37.20 14.61 -22.74
CA GLU A 465 -37.35 13.69 -21.60
C GLU A 465 -36.03 13.51 -20.84
N SER A 466 -35.98 13.78 -19.54
CA SER A 466 -34.79 13.43 -18.73
C SER A 466 -34.59 11.91 -18.74
N SER A 467 -33.34 11.47 -18.91
CA SER A 467 -32.99 10.05 -19.04
C SER A 467 -31.97 9.67 -17.99
N ILE A 468 -32.09 8.48 -17.42
CA ILE A 468 -31.16 7.95 -16.43
C ILE A 468 -30.58 6.63 -16.95
N PHE A 469 -29.26 6.50 -16.94
CA PHE A 469 -28.56 5.27 -17.26
C PHE A 469 -27.79 4.80 -16.04
N ILE A 470 -27.96 3.54 -15.67
CA ILE A 470 -27.12 2.88 -14.66
C ILE A 470 -26.28 1.85 -15.40
N VAL A 471 -24.97 2.06 -15.44
CA VAL A 471 -24.01 1.16 -16.08
C VAL A 471 -23.25 0.42 -14.99
N GLU A 472 -23.60 -0.84 -14.79
CA GLU A 472 -22.98 -1.71 -13.79
C GLU A 472 -22.03 -2.71 -14.46
N GLY A 473 -20.95 -3.07 -13.78
CA GLY A 473 -20.07 -4.14 -14.23
C GLY A 473 -18.74 -4.17 -13.50
N GLU A 474 -17.94 -5.20 -13.77
CA GLU A 474 -16.67 -5.45 -13.10
C GLU A 474 -15.57 -4.41 -13.43
N ALA A 475 -14.55 -4.34 -12.59
CA ALA A 475 -13.37 -3.49 -12.83
C ALA A 475 -12.71 -3.84 -14.17
N GLY A 476 -12.36 -2.87 -15.01
CA GLY A 476 -11.70 -3.15 -16.29
C GLY A 476 -12.57 -3.76 -17.40
N ILE A 477 -13.89 -3.90 -17.19
CA ILE A 477 -14.84 -4.46 -18.18
C ILE A 477 -15.19 -3.50 -19.35
N GLY A 478 -14.65 -2.28 -19.33
CA GLY A 478 -14.86 -1.25 -20.37
C GLY A 478 -15.94 -0.19 -20.06
N LYS A 479 -16.43 -0.10 -18.82
CA LYS A 479 -17.44 0.91 -18.41
C LYS A 479 -17.02 2.35 -18.75
N SER A 480 -15.80 2.72 -18.34
CA SER A 480 -15.27 4.07 -18.55
C SER A 480 -15.03 4.39 -20.03
N THR A 481 -14.72 3.40 -20.88
CA THR A 481 -14.62 3.57 -22.34
C THR A 481 -16.00 3.75 -22.98
N LEU A 482 -17.02 3.05 -22.48
CA LEU A 482 -18.40 3.26 -22.91
C LEU A 482 -18.92 4.65 -22.52
N ALA A 483 -18.53 5.15 -21.34
CA ALA A 483 -18.81 6.51 -20.88
C ALA A 483 -18.18 7.56 -21.81
N ASP A 484 -16.91 7.37 -22.18
CA ASP A 484 -16.20 8.27 -23.09
C ASP A 484 -16.87 8.29 -24.46
N TYR A 485 -17.24 7.12 -25.00
CA TYR A 485 -18.01 7.03 -26.24
C TYR A 485 -19.32 7.83 -26.14
N PHE A 486 -20.06 7.69 -25.04
CA PHE A 486 -21.32 8.41 -24.82
C PHE A 486 -21.11 9.93 -24.74
N LEU A 487 -20.09 10.37 -24.00
CA LEU A 487 -19.72 11.78 -23.87
C LEU A 487 -19.30 12.36 -25.22
N GLU A 488 -18.52 11.65 -26.02
CA GLU A 488 -18.14 12.07 -27.38
C GLU A 488 -19.39 12.29 -28.28
N GLN A 489 -20.39 11.41 -28.18
CA GLN A 489 -21.65 11.58 -28.93
C GLN A 489 -22.45 12.80 -28.45
N ALA A 490 -22.50 13.04 -27.14
CA ALA A 490 -23.19 14.20 -26.57
C ALA A 490 -22.48 15.53 -26.87
N GLU A 491 -21.15 15.56 -26.80
CA GLU A 491 -20.30 16.69 -27.20
C GLU A 491 -20.52 17.04 -28.68
N ALA A 492 -20.61 16.03 -29.56
CA ALA A 492 -20.89 16.23 -30.99
C ALA A 492 -22.27 16.86 -31.26
N LEU A 493 -23.24 16.68 -30.36
CA LEU A 493 -24.55 17.33 -30.38
C LEU A 493 -24.54 18.74 -29.75
N GLY A 494 -23.39 19.20 -29.26
CA GLY A 494 -23.21 20.50 -28.62
C GLY A 494 -23.77 20.57 -27.19
N TRP A 495 -23.94 19.43 -26.51
CA TRP A 495 -24.48 19.40 -25.15
C TRP A 495 -23.39 19.59 -24.11
N MET A 496 -23.77 20.22 -22.99
CA MET A 496 -22.88 20.40 -21.85
C MET A 496 -22.60 19.05 -21.20
N CYS A 497 -21.33 18.66 -21.11
CA CYS A 497 -20.92 17.39 -20.53
C CYS A 497 -20.13 17.64 -19.24
N LEU A 498 -20.61 17.07 -18.13
CA LEU A 498 -20.00 17.17 -16.81
C LEU A 498 -19.68 15.78 -16.27
N THR A 499 -18.51 15.64 -15.64
CA THR A 499 -18.04 14.35 -15.10
C THR A 499 -17.62 14.46 -13.63
N GLY A 500 -18.18 13.56 -12.82
CA GLY A 500 -17.83 13.31 -11.42
C GLY A 500 -17.29 11.90 -11.26
N ALA A 501 -16.44 11.66 -10.27
CA ALA A 501 -15.98 10.31 -9.95
C ALA A 501 -15.84 10.11 -8.44
N GLY A 502 -16.39 9.02 -7.93
CA GLY A 502 -16.03 8.52 -6.60
C GLY A 502 -14.56 8.10 -6.57
N ASP A 503 -13.95 8.16 -5.40
CA ASP A 503 -12.53 7.83 -5.25
C ASP A 503 -12.33 6.85 -4.09
N ALA A 504 -11.50 5.84 -4.35
CA ALA A 504 -11.30 4.74 -3.42
C ALA A 504 -10.49 5.11 -2.16
N ILE A 505 -9.93 6.31 -2.10
CA ILE A 505 -9.22 6.86 -0.94
C ILE A 505 -10.11 7.89 -0.24
N GLU A 506 -10.86 8.68 -1.01
CA GLU A 506 -11.63 9.82 -0.51
C GLU A 506 -13.12 9.51 -0.24
N LYS A 507 -13.45 8.23 -0.01
CA LYS A 507 -14.83 7.74 0.22
C LYS A 507 -15.54 8.38 1.42
N SER A 508 -14.80 8.96 2.34
CA SER A 508 -15.32 9.63 3.54
C SER A 508 -15.29 11.16 3.43
N ALA A 509 -14.66 11.72 2.39
CA ALA A 509 -14.64 13.15 2.14
C ALA A 509 -15.99 13.58 1.54
N PRO A 510 -16.78 14.42 2.23
CA PRO A 510 -18.10 14.79 1.73
C PRO A 510 -18.04 15.44 0.35
N TYR A 511 -18.93 15.01 -0.54
CA TYR A 511 -19.10 15.59 -1.88
C TYR A 511 -17.85 15.48 -2.79
N TYR A 512 -16.93 14.55 -2.53
CA TYR A 512 -15.69 14.45 -3.29
C TYR A 512 -15.95 14.34 -4.81
N ALA A 513 -16.89 13.47 -5.22
CA ALA A 513 -17.22 13.26 -6.62
C ALA A 513 -17.83 14.50 -7.31
N TRP A 514 -18.40 15.42 -6.53
CA TRP A 514 -19.00 16.66 -7.03
C TRP A 514 -17.98 17.77 -7.25
N ARG A 515 -16.76 17.64 -6.71
CA ARG A 515 -15.68 18.63 -6.89
C ARG A 515 -15.39 18.87 -8.36
N SER A 516 -15.22 17.80 -9.15
CA SER A 516 -14.91 17.90 -10.58
C SER A 516 -16.12 18.39 -11.39
N VAL A 517 -17.33 17.96 -11.04
CA VAL A 517 -18.58 18.41 -11.68
C VAL A 517 -18.72 19.92 -11.54
N LEU A 518 -18.60 20.43 -10.31
CA LEU A 518 -18.73 21.85 -10.03
C LEU A 518 -17.55 22.64 -10.64
N ARG A 519 -16.31 22.13 -10.58
CA ARG A 519 -15.17 22.76 -11.28
C ARG A 519 -15.42 22.91 -12.78
N GLN A 520 -15.90 21.86 -13.44
CA GLN A 520 -16.21 21.89 -14.88
C GLN A 520 -17.33 22.88 -15.18
N LEU A 521 -18.38 22.91 -14.34
CA LEU A 521 -19.45 23.89 -14.45
C LEU A 521 -18.88 25.32 -14.40
N PHE A 522 -18.04 25.63 -13.41
CA PHE A 522 -17.46 26.97 -13.27
C PHE A 522 -16.52 27.33 -14.44
N GLN A 523 -15.72 26.37 -14.93
CA GLN A 523 -14.84 26.59 -16.09
C GLN A 523 -15.61 26.90 -17.37
N GLN A 524 -16.75 26.25 -17.60
CA GLN A 524 -17.54 26.44 -18.82
C GLN A 524 -18.44 27.70 -18.77
N VAL A 525 -18.81 28.14 -17.56
CA VAL A 525 -19.64 29.34 -17.38
C VAL A 525 -18.81 30.62 -17.32
N LEU A 526 -17.54 30.55 -16.90
CA LEU A 526 -16.64 31.71 -16.88
C LEU A 526 -16.26 32.13 -18.32
N PRO A 527 -16.39 33.43 -18.69
CA PRO A 527 -15.99 33.90 -20.02
C PRO A 527 -14.49 33.70 -20.30
N ASN A 528 -14.16 33.32 -21.54
CA ASN A 528 -12.79 33.36 -22.05
C ASN A 528 -12.19 34.77 -21.84
N GLY A 529 -11.09 34.86 -21.08
CA GLY A 529 -10.45 36.13 -20.71
C GLY A 529 -10.54 36.52 -19.23
N THR A 530 -11.28 35.78 -18.41
CA THR A 530 -11.26 35.89 -16.93
C THR A 530 -10.03 35.24 -16.28
N ASP A 531 -9.10 34.73 -17.09
CA ASP A 531 -7.82 34.16 -16.63
C ASP A 531 -6.89 35.19 -15.97
N ARG A 532 -7.22 36.48 -16.04
CA ARG A 532 -6.34 37.58 -15.59
C ARG A 532 -7.10 38.64 -14.79
N ILE A 533 -6.64 38.89 -13.57
CA ILE A 533 -6.85 40.15 -12.85
C ILE A 533 -5.49 40.84 -12.83
N ASP A 534 -5.43 42.10 -13.27
CA ASP A 534 -4.19 42.89 -13.36
C ASP A 534 -3.03 42.22 -14.16
N GLY A 535 -3.36 41.33 -15.11
CA GLY A 535 -2.39 40.67 -16.00
C GLY A 535 -1.78 39.36 -15.47
N LEU A 536 -2.08 38.94 -14.24
CA LEU A 536 -1.59 37.70 -13.63
C LEU A 536 -2.56 36.53 -13.83
N ALA A 537 -2.03 35.34 -14.15
CA ALA A 537 -2.84 34.14 -14.29
C ALA A 537 -3.46 33.74 -12.95
N LEU A 538 -4.79 33.69 -12.86
CA LEU A 538 -5.49 33.25 -11.66
C LEU A 538 -5.31 31.74 -11.46
N ASP A 539 -4.98 31.34 -10.23
CA ASP A 539 -5.06 29.93 -9.83
C ASP A 539 -6.52 29.45 -9.78
N GLU A 540 -6.73 28.13 -9.71
CA GLU A 540 -8.06 27.51 -9.71
C GLU A 540 -8.96 28.02 -8.57
N GLN A 541 -8.36 28.29 -7.40
CA GLN A 541 -9.06 28.78 -6.22
C GLN A 541 -9.60 30.20 -6.44
N GLN A 542 -8.80 31.07 -7.03
CA GLN A 542 -9.17 32.46 -7.32
C GLN A 542 -10.26 32.55 -8.39
N ARG A 543 -10.24 31.69 -9.40
CA ARG A 543 -11.33 31.62 -10.41
C ARG A 543 -12.66 31.23 -9.79
N LEU A 544 -12.64 30.24 -8.91
CA LEU A 544 -13.81 29.80 -8.17
C LEU A 544 -14.35 30.92 -7.27
N LEU A 545 -13.48 31.61 -6.55
CA LEU A 545 -13.87 32.76 -5.73
C LEU A 545 -14.50 33.87 -6.57
N HIS A 546 -13.91 34.20 -7.72
CA HIS A 546 -14.46 35.20 -8.65
C HIS A 546 -15.85 34.81 -9.15
N PHE A 547 -16.05 33.55 -9.53
CA PHE A 547 -17.38 33.03 -9.90
C PHE A 547 -18.37 33.18 -8.76
N LEU A 548 -18.02 32.76 -7.54
CA LEU A 548 -18.93 32.83 -6.40
C LEU A 548 -19.30 34.26 -6.02
N GLN A 549 -18.41 35.21 -6.29
CA GLN A 549 -18.62 36.65 -6.07
C GLN A 549 -19.39 37.34 -7.20
N SER A 550 -19.72 36.65 -8.29
CA SER A 550 -20.39 37.28 -9.45
C SER A 550 -21.82 37.72 -9.18
N SER A 551 -22.46 37.20 -8.12
CA SER A 551 -23.77 37.65 -7.66
C SER A 551 -23.82 37.79 -6.13
N PRO A 552 -24.59 38.75 -5.58
CA PRO A 552 -24.71 38.92 -4.12
C PRO A 552 -25.24 37.68 -3.41
N GLU A 553 -26.14 36.94 -4.06
CA GLU A 553 -26.78 35.76 -3.49
C GLU A 553 -25.84 34.55 -3.44
N THR A 554 -25.03 34.34 -4.48
CA THR A 554 -23.99 33.29 -4.46
C THR A 554 -22.85 33.62 -3.51
N ALA A 555 -22.51 34.90 -3.38
CA ALA A 555 -21.46 35.36 -2.47
C ALA A 555 -21.84 35.11 -1.01
N ASP A 556 -23.10 35.36 -0.64
CA ASP A 556 -23.59 35.17 0.72
C ASP A 556 -23.59 33.70 1.17
N LEU A 557 -23.80 32.76 0.23
CA LEU A 557 -23.82 31.32 0.48
C LEU A 557 -22.48 30.61 0.18
N ALA A 558 -21.48 31.32 -0.34
CA ALA A 558 -20.19 30.76 -0.72
C ALA A 558 -19.48 29.94 0.38
N PRO A 559 -19.55 30.29 1.68
CA PRO A 559 -18.93 29.49 2.75
C PRO A 559 -19.53 28.08 2.93
N LEU A 560 -20.71 27.81 2.35
CA LEU A 560 -21.29 26.47 2.31
C LEU A 560 -20.53 25.53 1.39
N LEU A 561 -19.69 26.04 0.48
CA LEU A 561 -18.87 25.22 -0.40
C LEU A 561 -17.54 24.80 0.23
N ASN A 562 -17.17 25.27 1.43
CA ASN A 562 -15.96 24.86 2.14
C ASN A 562 -15.81 23.33 2.32
N PRO A 563 -16.88 22.53 2.56
CA PRO A 563 -16.76 21.08 2.60
C PRO A 563 -16.38 20.46 1.24
N ILE A 564 -16.79 21.10 0.14
CA ILE A 564 -16.53 20.64 -1.22
C ILE A 564 -15.17 21.14 -1.70
N PHE A 565 -14.84 22.40 -1.47
CA PHE A 565 -13.59 23.01 -1.90
C PHE A 565 -12.83 23.56 -0.68
N PRO A 566 -11.51 23.35 -0.59
CA PRO A 566 -10.70 23.87 0.52
C PRO A 566 -10.45 25.38 0.38
N LEU A 567 -11.53 26.18 0.35
CA LEU A 567 -11.47 27.63 0.12
C LEU A 567 -11.16 28.43 1.38
N ASN A 568 -11.38 27.83 2.56
CA ASN A 568 -11.23 28.48 3.87
C ASN A 568 -11.98 29.82 3.96
N LEU A 569 -13.19 29.89 3.40
CA LEU A 569 -14.01 31.09 3.43
C LEU A 569 -14.59 31.33 4.83
N PRO A 570 -14.51 32.56 5.37
CA PRO A 570 -15.18 32.90 6.62
C PRO A 570 -16.69 32.87 6.45
N ASP A 571 -17.42 32.54 7.52
CA ASP A 571 -18.88 32.54 7.49
C ASP A 571 -19.47 33.96 7.31
N THR A 572 -20.56 34.05 6.55
CA THR A 572 -21.40 35.24 6.41
C THR A 572 -22.47 35.28 7.50
N ALA A 573 -23.22 36.38 7.59
CA ALA A 573 -24.35 36.47 8.51
C ALA A 573 -25.38 35.32 8.30
N THR A 574 -25.54 34.88 7.05
CA THR A 574 -26.46 33.81 6.67
C THR A 574 -25.90 32.41 6.97
N THR A 575 -24.60 32.17 6.80
CA THR A 575 -24.02 30.84 7.05
C THR A 575 -23.60 30.62 8.50
N ALA A 576 -23.31 31.69 9.25
CA ALA A 576 -22.90 31.61 10.66
C ALA A 576 -23.98 31.04 11.59
N VAL A 577 -25.26 31.20 11.24
CA VAL A 577 -26.40 30.67 12.01
C VAL A 577 -26.68 29.19 11.74
N LEU A 578 -26.04 28.60 10.73
CA LEU A 578 -26.25 27.20 10.34
C LEU A 578 -25.27 26.28 11.07
N SER A 579 -25.77 25.20 11.66
CA SER A 579 -24.97 24.17 12.32
C SER A 579 -25.40 22.76 11.90
N GLY A 580 -24.45 21.81 11.97
CA GLY A 580 -24.69 20.39 11.73
C GLY A 580 -25.49 20.10 10.46
N ASP A 581 -26.59 19.37 10.62
CA ASP A 581 -27.46 18.90 9.53
C ASP A 581 -28.06 20.06 8.72
N SER A 582 -28.50 21.15 9.36
CA SER A 582 -29.05 22.32 8.67
C SER A 582 -28.05 22.95 7.71
N ARG A 583 -26.75 22.94 8.05
CA ARG A 583 -25.69 23.43 7.17
C ARG A 583 -25.48 22.47 5.99
N ALA A 584 -25.50 21.16 6.23
CA ALA A 584 -25.39 20.16 5.19
C ALA A 584 -26.57 20.23 4.20
N ASP A 585 -27.80 20.39 4.70
CA ASP A 585 -29.01 20.59 3.89
C ASP A 585 -28.90 21.84 3.01
N LYS A 586 -28.52 22.98 3.60
CA LYS A 586 -28.33 24.22 2.84
C LYS A 586 -27.20 24.14 1.84
N THR A 587 -26.13 23.41 2.15
CA THR A 587 -25.04 23.14 1.20
C THR A 587 -25.55 22.36 -0.02
N ARG A 588 -26.33 21.29 0.20
CA ARG A 588 -26.95 20.52 -0.90
C ARG A 588 -27.91 21.37 -1.71
N GLU A 589 -28.80 22.11 -1.04
CA GLU A 589 -29.76 22.98 -1.70
C GLU A 589 -29.05 24.03 -2.58
N PHE A 590 -27.96 24.61 -2.08
CA PHE A 590 -27.15 25.54 -2.83
C PHE A 590 -26.49 24.89 -4.06
N CYS A 591 -25.94 23.68 -3.93
CA CYS A 591 -25.37 22.94 -5.06
C CYS A 591 -26.40 22.61 -6.13
N VAL A 592 -27.58 22.11 -5.73
CA VAL A 592 -28.70 21.85 -6.65
C VAL A 592 -29.09 23.13 -7.37
N ARG A 593 -29.19 24.26 -6.65
CA ARG A 593 -29.55 25.55 -7.24
C ARG A 593 -28.52 26.03 -8.25
N LEU A 594 -27.23 25.93 -7.96
CA LEU A 594 -26.15 26.27 -8.90
C LEU A 594 -26.27 25.45 -10.19
N LEU A 595 -26.51 24.14 -10.07
CA LEU A 595 -26.73 23.27 -11.22
C LEU A 595 -28.00 23.68 -11.98
N GLN A 596 -29.11 23.95 -11.32
CA GLN A 596 -30.35 24.40 -11.98
C GLN A 596 -30.15 25.71 -12.76
N MET A 597 -29.45 26.69 -12.18
CA MET A 597 -29.24 28.00 -12.81
C MET A 597 -28.53 27.90 -14.17
N HIS A 598 -27.61 26.95 -14.31
CA HIS A 598 -26.78 26.82 -15.50
C HIS A 598 -27.19 25.67 -16.42
N LEU A 599 -27.66 24.56 -15.85
CA LEU A 599 -28.05 23.38 -16.62
C LEU A 599 -29.48 23.45 -17.14
N ASN A 600 -30.39 24.25 -16.56
CA ASN A 600 -31.75 24.35 -17.13
C ASN A 600 -31.80 25.17 -18.43
N GLN A 601 -30.73 25.92 -18.74
CA GLN A 601 -30.65 26.78 -19.93
C GLN A 601 -30.15 26.01 -21.18
N SER A 602 -29.59 24.81 -21.00
CA SER A 602 -29.02 23.99 -22.07
C SER A 602 -29.28 22.50 -21.80
N ARG A 603 -29.09 21.62 -22.78
CA ARG A 603 -29.15 20.18 -22.50
C ARG A 603 -27.82 19.74 -21.89
N ALA A 604 -27.88 19.08 -20.75
CA ALA A 604 -26.70 18.62 -20.02
C ALA A 604 -26.67 17.10 -19.84
N VAL A 605 -25.48 16.54 -19.99
CA VAL A 605 -25.13 15.16 -19.64
C VAL A 605 -24.24 15.20 -18.40
N LEU A 606 -24.67 14.52 -17.34
CA LEU A 606 -23.89 14.34 -16.12
C LEU A 606 -23.51 12.86 -15.99
N VAL A 607 -22.21 12.57 -15.97
CA VAL A 607 -21.69 11.23 -15.72
C VAL A 607 -21.06 11.19 -14.32
N ILE A 608 -21.51 10.27 -13.48
CA ILE A 608 -20.89 9.97 -12.18
C ILE A 608 -20.26 8.59 -12.26
N GLU A 609 -18.94 8.55 -12.26
CA GLU A 609 -18.14 7.33 -12.29
C GLU A 609 -17.83 6.79 -10.91
N ASP A 610 -17.53 5.49 -10.86
CA ASP A 610 -17.16 4.76 -9.66
C ASP A 610 -18.11 5.02 -8.48
N ALA A 611 -19.42 4.99 -8.76
CA ALA A 611 -20.45 5.37 -7.80
C ALA A 611 -20.43 4.51 -6.52
N GLN A 612 -19.86 3.30 -6.59
CA GLN A 612 -19.60 2.46 -5.41
C GLN A 612 -18.72 3.11 -4.33
N TRP A 613 -18.01 4.19 -4.68
CA TRP A 613 -17.15 4.95 -3.77
C TRP A 613 -17.73 6.30 -3.33
N LEU A 614 -18.98 6.61 -3.69
CA LEU A 614 -19.64 7.82 -3.22
C LEU A 614 -19.91 7.75 -1.72
N ASP A 615 -19.59 8.84 -1.03
CA ASP A 615 -20.02 9.06 0.34
C ASP A 615 -21.54 9.30 0.42
N THR A 616 -22.09 9.18 1.62
CA THR A 616 -23.53 9.38 1.86
C THR A 616 -24.03 10.74 1.39
N ALA A 617 -23.26 11.82 1.60
CA ALA A 617 -23.67 13.16 1.19
C ALA A 617 -23.65 13.31 -0.34
N SER A 618 -22.70 12.67 -1.03
CA SER A 618 -22.68 12.60 -2.50
C SER A 618 -23.88 11.85 -3.07
N TRP A 619 -24.28 10.71 -2.48
CA TRP A 619 -25.47 9.95 -2.88
C TRP A 619 -26.75 10.78 -2.72
N THR A 620 -26.93 11.43 -1.57
CA THR A 620 -28.10 12.28 -1.31
C THR A 620 -28.16 13.46 -2.28
N LEU A 621 -27.02 14.09 -2.59
CA LEU A 621 -26.98 15.17 -3.60
C LEU A 621 -27.35 14.64 -5.00
N LEU A 622 -26.88 13.45 -5.38
CA LEU A 622 -27.23 12.81 -6.66
C LEU A 622 -28.72 12.55 -6.80
N GLY A 623 -29.37 12.05 -5.74
CA GLY A 623 -30.81 11.87 -5.69
C GLY A 623 -31.59 13.18 -5.86
N GLN A 624 -31.14 14.27 -5.24
CA GLN A 624 -31.78 15.57 -5.40
C GLN A 624 -31.57 16.16 -6.81
N VAL A 625 -30.37 16.01 -7.37
CA VAL A 625 -30.04 16.49 -8.72
C VAL A 625 -30.88 15.76 -9.78
N SER A 626 -31.00 14.43 -9.69
CA SER A 626 -31.78 13.64 -10.66
C SER A 626 -33.27 14.01 -10.67
N GLN A 627 -33.82 14.44 -9.52
CA GLN A 627 -35.23 14.82 -9.41
C GLN A 627 -35.49 16.29 -9.81
N ARG A 628 -34.58 17.21 -9.45
CA ARG A 628 -34.82 18.67 -9.50
C ARG A 628 -34.17 19.38 -10.68
N VAL A 629 -33.11 18.83 -11.27
CA VAL A 629 -32.42 19.44 -12.41
C VAL A 629 -32.97 18.82 -13.70
N LYS A 630 -33.66 19.63 -14.52
CA LYS A 630 -34.29 19.18 -15.76
C LYS A 630 -34.22 20.27 -16.84
N PRO A 631 -33.91 19.91 -18.10
CA PRO A 631 -33.66 18.56 -18.61
C PRO A 631 -32.24 18.05 -18.29
N LEU A 632 -32.12 16.83 -17.74
CA LEU A 632 -30.83 16.19 -17.44
C LEU A 632 -30.76 14.75 -17.99
N CYS A 633 -29.63 14.40 -18.61
CA CYS A 633 -29.27 13.02 -18.89
C CYS A 633 -28.22 12.58 -17.87
N LEU A 634 -28.61 11.71 -16.93
CA LEU A 634 -27.74 11.23 -15.86
C LEU A 634 -27.22 9.84 -16.19
N VAL A 635 -25.90 9.65 -16.12
CA VAL A 635 -25.25 8.33 -16.24
C VAL A 635 -24.52 8.02 -14.93
N VAL A 636 -24.93 6.97 -14.24
CA VAL A 636 -24.29 6.47 -13.03
C VAL A 636 -23.55 5.19 -13.37
N ILE A 637 -22.22 5.20 -13.20
CA ILE A 637 -21.37 4.06 -13.49
C ILE A 637 -20.88 3.47 -12.19
N THR A 638 -21.13 2.17 -11.98
CA THR A 638 -20.82 1.51 -10.72
C THR A 638 -20.30 0.09 -10.92
N ARG A 639 -19.64 -0.43 -9.88
CA ARG A 639 -19.51 -1.88 -9.66
C ARG A 639 -20.75 -2.38 -8.91
N PRO A 640 -21.01 -3.70 -8.89
CA PRO A 640 -22.05 -4.26 -8.04
C PRO A 640 -21.91 -3.76 -6.59
N LEU A 641 -22.97 -3.12 -6.09
CA LEU A 641 -22.97 -2.54 -4.74
C LEU A 641 -23.23 -3.64 -3.71
N SER A 642 -22.54 -3.55 -2.58
CA SER A 642 -22.79 -4.46 -1.45
C SER A 642 -24.06 -4.07 -0.72
N GLU A 643 -24.82 -5.06 -0.24
CA GLU A 643 -26.01 -4.79 0.58
C GLU A 643 -25.64 -4.31 1.99
N PRO A 644 -26.44 -3.39 2.59
CA PRO A 644 -27.64 -2.78 2.04
C PRO A 644 -27.35 -1.71 0.98
N LEU A 645 -28.16 -1.67 -0.07
CA LEU A 645 -28.02 -0.69 -1.16
C LEU A 645 -28.32 0.73 -0.67
N PRO A 646 -27.63 1.76 -1.20
CA PRO A 646 -27.99 3.15 -0.95
C PRO A 646 -29.46 3.42 -1.32
N PRO A 647 -30.23 4.14 -0.48
CA PRO A 647 -31.62 4.48 -0.78
C PRO A 647 -31.77 5.22 -2.12
N GLU A 648 -30.87 6.16 -2.41
CA GLU A 648 -30.87 6.96 -3.63
C GLU A 648 -30.59 6.10 -4.87
N TYR A 649 -29.71 5.09 -4.76
CA TYR A 649 -29.49 4.12 -5.84
C TYR A 649 -30.76 3.32 -6.14
N SER A 650 -31.46 2.88 -5.09
CA SER A 650 -32.72 2.14 -5.23
C SER A 650 -33.83 2.99 -5.85
N GLN A 651 -33.89 4.28 -5.51
CA GLN A 651 -34.81 5.24 -6.13
C GLN A 651 -34.50 5.48 -7.60
N LEU A 652 -33.22 5.61 -7.96
CA LEU A 652 -32.80 5.74 -9.35
C LEU A 652 -33.18 4.49 -10.15
N LEU A 653 -32.91 3.29 -9.63
CA LEU A 653 -33.31 2.02 -10.27
C LEU A 653 -34.82 1.92 -10.50
N ALA A 654 -35.64 2.38 -9.55
CA ALA A 654 -37.09 2.33 -9.64
C ALA A 654 -37.71 3.42 -10.55
N ALA A 655 -36.94 4.42 -10.98
CA ALA A 655 -37.47 5.52 -11.77
C ALA A 655 -37.85 5.06 -13.21
N PRO A 656 -39.02 5.47 -13.75
CA PRO A 656 -39.48 5.00 -15.07
C PRO A 656 -38.56 5.37 -16.24
N SER A 657 -37.78 6.45 -16.10
CA SER A 657 -36.82 6.94 -17.09
C SER A 657 -35.46 6.23 -17.02
N THR A 658 -35.31 5.24 -16.13
CA THR A 658 -34.04 4.55 -15.90
C THR A 658 -33.85 3.36 -16.82
N GLN A 659 -32.67 3.27 -17.42
CA GLN A 659 -32.21 2.12 -18.18
C GLN A 659 -31.00 1.52 -17.48
N TYR A 660 -31.13 0.26 -17.11
CA TYR A 660 -30.07 -0.51 -16.48
C TYR A 660 -29.28 -1.29 -17.53
N LEU A 661 -27.95 -1.14 -17.52
CA LEU A 661 -27.01 -1.78 -18.42
C LEU A 661 -25.97 -2.55 -17.61
N GLU A 662 -26.01 -3.87 -17.66
CA GLU A 662 -24.99 -4.74 -17.08
C GLU A 662 -23.94 -5.10 -18.14
N LEU A 663 -22.68 -4.71 -17.89
CA LEU A 663 -21.57 -5.01 -18.80
C LEU A 663 -20.92 -6.35 -18.44
N ASN A 664 -21.16 -7.34 -19.29
CA ASN A 664 -20.54 -8.67 -19.23
C ASN A 664 -19.24 -8.77 -20.04
N SER A 665 -18.51 -9.88 -20.00
CA SER A 665 -17.33 -10.10 -20.85
C SER A 665 -17.62 -9.94 -22.35
N LEU A 666 -16.62 -9.50 -23.12
CA LEU A 666 -16.73 -9.40 -24.58
C LEU A 666 -16.82 -10.78 -25.23
N THR A 667 -17.44 -10.81 -26.41
CA THR A 667 -17.42 -12.01 -27.26
C THR A 667 -16.01 -12.28 -27.77
N THR A 668 -15.69 -13.53 -28.10
CA THR A 668 -14.40 -13.94 -28.69
C THR A 668 -13.98 -13.03 -29.85
N LYS A 669 -14.93 -12.67 -30.72
CA LYS A 669 -14.69 -11.79 -31.87
C LYS A 669 -14.34 -10.37 -31.45
N ASP A 670 -15.08 -9.80 -30.50
CA ASP A 670 -14.84 -8.44 -30.01
C ASP A 670 -13.55 -8.35 -29.18
N THR A 671 -13.21 -9.40 -28.43
CA THR A 671 -11.95 -9.49 -27.69
C THR A 671 -10.75 -9.45 -28.62
N LEU A 672 -10.75 -10.25 -29.68
CA LEU A 672 -9.65 -10.24 -30.66
C LEU A 672 -9.59 -8.89 -31.40
N ALA A 673 -10.74 -8.33 -31.78
CA ALA A 673 -10.79 -7.02 -32.41
C ALA A 673 -10.22 -5.90 -31.51
N LEU A 674 -10.52 -5.95 -30.21
CA LEU A 674 -9.99 -5.02 -29.21
C LEU A 674 -8.46 -5.12 -29.15
N VAL A 675 -7.93 -6.35 -29.01
CA VAL A 675 -6.49 -6.56 -28.93
C VAL A 675 -5.78 -6.13 -30.21
N CYS A 676 -6.33 -6.47 -31.38
CA CYS A 676 -5.81 -6.05 -32.68
C CYS A 676 -5.72 -4.53 -32.78
N GLN A 677 -6.79 -3.81 -32.42
CA GLN A 677 -6.82 -2.36 -32.42
C GLN A 677 -5.76 -1.76 -31.48
N ARG A 678 -5.58 -2.34 -30.28
CA ARG A 678 -4.61 -1.86 -29.28
C ARG A 678 -3.17 -2.07 -29.70
N LEU A 679 -2.89 -3.17 -30.37
CA LEU A 679 -1.56 -3.46 -30.91
C LEU A 679 -1.31 -2.73 -32.25
N GLY A 680 -2.33 -2.17 -32.89
CA GLY A 680 -2.23 -1.58 -34.23
C GLY A 680 -1.95 -2.65 -35.29
N VAL A 681 -2.56 -3.81 -35.16
CA VAL A 681 -2.43 -4.94 -36.11
C VAL A 681 -3.79 -5.36 -36.63
N ASN A 682 -3.82 -5.96 -37.81
CA ASN A 682 -5.07 -6.44 -38.40
C ASN A 682 -5.50 -7.80 -37.82
N GLU A 683 -4.54 -8.70 -37.59
CA GLU A 683 -4.78 -10.05 -37.08
C GLU A 683 -3.68 -10.52 -36.12
N LEU A 684 -4.05 -11.44 -35.23
CA LEU A 684 -3.15 -12.13 -34.30
C LEU A 684 -2.86 -13.55 -34.79
N PRO A 685 -1.64 -14.06 -34.60
CA PRO A 685 -1.35 -15.48 -34.81
C PRO A 685 -2.20 -16.36 -33.88
N ASN A 686 -2.75 -17.47 -34.39
CA ASN A 686 -3.64 -18.37 -33.63
C ASN A 686 -3.12 -18.76 -32.23
N PRO A 687 -1.83 -19.13 -32.04
CA PRO A 687 -1.32 -19.47 -30.70
C PRO A 687 -1.44 -18.33 -29.69
N VAL A 688 -1.28 -17.08 -30.15
CA VAL A 688 -1.40 -15.88 -29.30
C VAL A 688 -2.87 -15.57 -29.01
N ALA A 689 -3.72 -15.66 -30.03
CA ALA A 689 -5.17 -15.47 -29.89
C ALA A 689 -5.77 -16.48 -28.91
N ASP A 690 -5.47 -17.77 -29.08
CA ASP A 690 -5.98 -18.85 -28.22
C ASP A 690 -5.53 -18.68 -26.77
N LEU A 691 -4.27 -18.29 -26.56
CA LEU A 691 -3.76 -18.01 -25.21
C LEU A 691 -4.51 -16.86 -24.55
N ILE A 692 -4.69 -15.74 -25.26
CA ILE A 692 -5.41 -14.58 -24.73
C ILE A 692 -6.85 -14.94 -24.40
N LEU A 693 -7.55 -15.61 -25.32
CA LEU A 693 -8.93 -16.03 -25.10
C LEU A 693 -9.06 -16.98 -23.90
N SER A 694 -8.13 -17.93 -23.76
CA SER A 694 -8.16 -18.90 -22.66
C SER A 694 -7.87 -18.28 -21.29
N LYS A 695 -7.04 -17.24 -21.23
CA LYS A 695 -6.58 -16.60 -19.99
C LYS A 695 -7.45 -15.42 -19.59
N ALA A 696 -7.85 -14.57 -20.53
CA ALA A 696 -8.61 -13.35 -20.27
C ALA A 696 -10.13 -13.57 -20.29
N GLN A 697 -10.63 -14.65 -20.89
CA GLN A 697 -12.05 -15.02 -20.92
C GLN A 697 -13.00 -13.86 -21.31
N GLY A 698 -12.58 -13.10 -22.32
CA GLY A 698 -13.34 -11.96 -22.84
C GLY A 698 -13.27 -10.68 -21.99
N HIS A 699 -12.53 -10.68 -20.89
CA HIS A 699 -12.33 -9.49 -20.06
C HIS A 699 -11.41 -8.48 -20.78
N PRO A 700 -11.88 -7.26 -21.14
CA PRO A 700 -11.12 -6.28 -21.93
C PRO A 700 -9.75 -5.97 -21.35
N PHE A 701 -9.70 -5.53 -20.08
CA PHE A 701 -8.44 -5.15 -19.43
C PHE A 701 -7.40 -6.28 -19.42
N PHE A 702 -7.81 -7.50 -19.05
CA PHE A 702 -6.90 -8.66 -19.04
C PHE A 702 -6.44 -9.03 -20.45
N SER A 703 -7.31 -8.87 -21.45
CA SER A 703 -6.96 -9.15 -22.85
C SER A 703 -5.90 -8.18 -23.36
N GLU A 704 -6.03 -6.89 -23.03
CA GLU A 704 -5.06 -5.85 -23.38
C GLU A 704 -3.72 -6.04 -22.67
N GLU A 705 -3.74 -6.19 -21.35
CA GLU A 705 -2.52 -6.32 -20.54
C GLU A 705 -1.74 -7.59 -20.89
N LEU A 706 -2.43 -8.71 -21.14
CA LEU A 706 -1.79 -9.93 -21.59
C LEU A 706 -1.18 -9.77 -23.00
N ALA A 707 -1.87 -9.07 -23.91
CA ALA A 707 -1.33 -8.80 -25.23
C ALA A 707 -0.06 -7.94 -25.20
N TYR A 708 -0.03 -6.90 -24.36
CA TYR A 708 1.16 -6.08 -24.15
C TYR A 708 2.30 -6.88 -23.51
N ALA A 709 2.02 -7.69 -22.49
CA ALA A 709 3.05 -8.52 -21.87
C ALA A 709 3.64 -9.54 -22.84
N LEU A 710 2.84 -10.14 -23.72
CA LEU A 710 3.34 -11.04 -24.76
C LEU A 710 4.24 -10.31 -25.77
N ARG A 711 3.85 -9.09 -26.18
CA ARG A 711 4.68 -8.24 -27.05
C ARG A 711 6.00 -7.88 -26.37
N ASP A 712 5.95 -7.43 -25.13
CA ASP A 712 7.10 -6.92 -24.38
C ASP A 712 8.06 -8.05 -23.97
N ALA A 713 7.55 -9.26 -23.76
CA ALA A 713 8.34 -10.48 -23.63
C ALA A 713 8.99 -10.94 -24.97
N GLY A 714 8.67 -10.30 -26.09
CA GLY A 714 9.22 -10.62 -27.40
C GLY A 714 8.67 -11.89 -28.03
N VAL A 715 7.49 -12.35 -27.58
CA VAL A 715 6.78 -13.52 -28.15
C VAL A 715 6.42 -13.28 -29.61
N PHE A 716 6.04 -12.06 -29.93
CA PHE A 716 5.78 -11.63 -31.30
C PHE A 716 6.33 -10.22 -31.52
N THR A 717 6.57 -9.90 -32.79
CA THR A 717 6.98 -8.55 -33.22
C THR A 717 5.94 -7.99 -34.17
N ILE A 718 5.79 -6.66 -34.13
CA ILE A 718 4.86 -5.94 -35.01
C ILE A 718 5.69 -5.24 -36.07
N ALA A 719 5.51 -5.64 -37.32
CA ALA A 719 6.12 -4.98 -38.48
C ALA A 719 5.01 -4.63 -39.46
N THR A 720 4.87 -3.35 -39.81
CA THR A 720 3.89 -2.86 -40.81
C THR A 720 2.48 -3.44 -40.59
N GLU A 721 1.92 -3.27 -39.38
CA GLU A 721 0.57 -3.75 -38.98
C GLU A 721 0.37 -5.28 -39.02
N GLN A 722 1.43 -6.06 -39.23
CA GLN A 722 1.42 -7.51 -39.20
C GLN A 722 2.15 -8.04 -37.96
N CYS A 723 1.50 -8.97 -37.28
CA CYS A 723 2.03 -9.63 -36.11
C CYS A 723 2.76 -10.92 -36.52
N ARG A 724 4.07 -11.02 -36.26
CA ARG A 724 4.88 -12.21 -36.56
C ARG A 724 5.36 -12.86 -35.28
N LEU A 725 5.02 -14.13 -35.10
CA LEU A 725 5.53 -14.97 -34.01
C LEU A 725 7.05 -15.07 -34.07
N ASN A 726 7.68 -14.96 -32.91
CA ASN A 726 9.10 -15.18 -32.78
C ASN A 726 9.38 -16.70 -32.79
N PRO A 727 10.12 -17.24 -33.78
CA PRO A 727 10.32 -18.68 -33.94
C PRO A 727 11.09 -19.32 -32.77
N LEU A 728 11.77 -18.53 -31.94
CA LEU A 728 12.51 -18.98 -30.75
C LEU A 728 11.59 -19.20 -29.53
N MET A 729 10.37 -18.66 -29.53
CA MET A 729 9.40 -18.81 -28.43
C MET A 729 8.22 -19.68 -28.88
N LYS A 730 8.41 -21.00 -28.83
CA LYS A 730 7.35 -21.98 -29.15
C LYS A 730 6.50 -22.37 -27.94
N ASP A 731 7.04 -22.20 -26.74
CA ASP A 731 6.33 -22.52 -25.50
C ASP A 731 5.90 -21.24 -24.78
N LEU A 732 4.58 -21.05 -24.71
CA LEU A 732 3.95 -19.87 -24.11
C LEU A 732 3.48 -20.13 -22.66
N SER A 733 3.68 -21.35 -22.14
CA SER A 733 3.18 -21.75 -20.82
C SER A 733 3.94 -21.12 -19.65
N PHE A 734 5.16 -20.63 -19.89
CA PHE A 734 6.06 -20.05 -18.87
C PHE A 734 5.88 -18.54 -18.62
N LEU A 735 4.95 -17.87 -19.30
CA LEU A 735 4.77 -16.42 -19.14
C LEU A 735 4.01 -16.10 -17.85
N ASN A 736 4.68 -15.34 -16.97
CA ASN A 736 4.06 -14.74 -15.79
C ASN A 736 2.98 -13.74 -16.20
N LEU A 737 1.93 -13.64 -15.38
CA LEU A 737 0.88 -12.64 -15.58
C LEU A 737 1.45 -11.23 -15.38
N PRO A 738 0.96 -10.22 -16.11
CA PRO A 738 1.28 -8.82 -15.84
C PRO A 738 0.90 -8.42 -14.41
N ASP A 739 1.72 -7.57 -13.78
CA ASP A 739 1.53 -7.12 -12.39
C ASP A 739 0.17 -6.46 -12.15
N THR A 740 -0.35 -5.77 -13.17
CA THR A 740 -1.66 -5.12 -13.16
C THR A 740 -2.81 -6.12 -13.02
N ILE A 741 -2.70 -7.29 -13.66
CA ILE A 741 -3.68 -8.38 -13.55
C ILE A 741 -3.58 -9.04 -12.17
N GLU A 742 -2.35 -9.28 -11.69
CA GLU A 742 -2.12 -9.84 -10.36
C GLU A 742 -2.75 -8.96 -9.28
N GLY A 743 -2.54 -7.64 -9.34
CA GLY A 743 -3.15 -6.67 -8.43
C GLY A 743 -4.68 -6.72 -8.39
N THR A 744 -5.36 -6.83 -9.55
CA THR A 744 -6.83 -6.98 -9.61
C THR A 744 -7.31 -8.25 -8.93
N ILE A 745 -6.64 -9.38 -9.21
CA ILE A 745 -7.02 -10.68 -8.65
C ILE A 745 -6.76 -10.71 -7.15
N THR A 746 -5.59 -10.25 -6.71
CA THR A 746 -5.20 -10.19 -5.30
C THR A 746 -6.12 -9.27 -4.51
N SER A 747 -6.51 -8.12 -5.06
CA SER A 747 -7.47 -7.21 -4.42
C SER A 747 -8.84 -7.87 -4.19
N ARG A 748 -9.31 -8.71 -5.13
CA ARG A 748 -10.56 -9.48 -4.96
C ARG A 748 -10.43 -10.56 -3.88
N ILE A 749 -9.35 -11.33 -3.90
CA ILE A 749 -9.10 -12.39 -2.90
C ILE A 749 -8.96 -11.79 -1.50
N ASP A 750 -8.32 -10.64 -1.35
CA ASP A 750 -8.11 -10.00 -0.05
C ASP A 750 -9.37 -9.49 0.65
N ARG A 751 -10.43 -9.22 -0.13
CA ARG A 751 -11.73 -8.83 0.41
C ARG A 751 -12.49 -10.01 1.02
N LEU A 752 -12.10 -11.24 0.67
CA LEU A 752 -12.66 -12.45 1.25
C LEU A 752 -12.28 -12.60 2.73
N THR A 753 -13.08 -13.37 3.46
CA THR A 753 -12.72 -13.77 4.82
C THR A 753 -11.51 -14.71 4.79
N PRO A 754 -10.72 -14.82 5.89
CA PRO A 754 -9.57 -15.73 5.93
C PRO A 754 -9.92 -17.19 5.57
N ALA A 755 -11.08 -17.69 6.00
CA ALA A 755 -11.57 -19.03 5.64
C ALA A 755 -11.82 -19.17 4.14
N GLN A 756 -12.46 -18.18 3.51
CA GLN A 756 -12.67 -18.15 2.06
C GLN A 756 -11.34 -18.03 1.28
N GLN A 757 -10.37 -17.25 1.76
CA GLN A 757 -9.04 -17.17 1.14
C GLN A 757 -8.32 -18.52 1.19
N LEU A 758 -8.34 -19.19 2.34
CA LEU A 758 -7.74 -20.51 2.50
C LEU A 758 -8.43 -21.54 1.60
N MET A 759 -9.75 -21.47 1.46
CA MET A 759 -10.49 -22.30 0.50
C MET A 759 -10.02 -22.11 -0.94
N VAL A 760 -9.89 -20.87 -1.42
CA VAL A 760 -9.40 -20.60 -2.78
C VAL A 760 -7.98 -21.15 -2.94
N LYS A 761 -7.13 -21.03 -1.90
CA LYS A 761 -5.76 -21.57 -1.89
C LYS A 761 -5.72 -23.10 -1.94
N VAL A 762 -6.63 -23.79 -1.25
CA VAL A 762 -6.72 -25.26 -1.29
C VAL A 762 -7.29 -25.72 -2.64
N ALA A 763 -8.34 -25.05 -3.13
CA ALA A 763 -8.96 -25.36 -4.41
C ALA A 763 -7.99 -25.19 -5.60
N SER A 764 -7.12 -24.18 -5.57
CA SER A 764 -6.14 -23.94 -6.64
C SER A 764 -5.11 -25.06 -6.79
N VAL A 765 -4.84 -25.83 -5.72
CA VAL A 765 -3.97 -27.01 -5.76
C VAL A 765 -4.68 -28.21 -6.39
N ILE A 766 -6.00 -28.33 -6.20
CA ILE A 766 -6.80 -29.42 -6.79
C ILE A 766 -6.90 -29.25 -8.31
N GLY A 767 -7.21 -28.03 -8.76
CA GLY A 767 -7.29 -27.69 -10.18
C GLY A 767 -8.43 -26.73 -10.52
N ARG A 768 -8.59 -26.43 -11.82
CA ARG A 768 -9.61 -25.49 -12.32
C ARG A 768 -11.04 -25.96 -12.12
N THR A 769 -11.24 -27.27 -12.11
CA THR A 769 -12.53 -27.91 -11.87
C THR A 769 -12.31 -28.94 -10.77
N PHE A 770 -13.11 -28.89 -9.72
CA PHE A 770 -12.95 -29.75 -8.56
C PHE A 770 -14.30 -30.16 -7.97
N ALA A 771 -14.35 -31.35 -7.38
CA ALA A 771 -15.52 -31.79 -6.63
C ALA A 771 -15.48 -31.22 -5.21
N SER A 772 -16.62 -30.76 -4.70
CA SER A 772 -16.74 -30.20 -3.34
C SER A 772 -16.29 -31.18 -2.24
N ARG A 773 -16.49 -32.48 -2.45
CA ARG A 773 -16.00 -33.54 -1.53
C ARG A 773 -14.48 -33.56 -1.43
N MET A 774 -13.78 -33.49 -2.56
CA MET A 774 -12.32 -33.49 -2.58
C MET A 774 -11.77 -32.29 -1.82
N LEU A 775 -12.35 -31.10 -2.03
CA LEU A 775 -12.00 -29.89 -1.28
C LEU A 775 -12.16 -30.09 0.22
N ARG A 776 -13.29 -30.70 0.68
CA ARG A 776 -13.52 -30.98 2.10
C ARG A 776 -12.49 -31.93 2.69
N ASP A 777 -12.10 -32.97 1.94
CA ASP A 777 -11.17 -34.00 2.42
C ASP A 777 -9.74 -33.46 2.61
N VAL A 778 -9.30 -32.55 1.74
CA VAL A 778 -7.94 -31.96 1.81
C VAL A 778 -7.87 -30.65 2.60
N TYR A 779 -9.00 -30.10 3.06
CA TYR A 779 -9.02 -28.83 3.78
C TYR A 779 -8.31 -28.95 5.15
N PRO A 780 -7.35 -28.07 5.48
CA PRO A 780 -6.44 -28.28 6.61
C PRO A 780 -6.99 -27.84 7.97
N VAL A 781 -8.08 -27.07 8.01
CA VAL A 781 -8.71 -26.59 9.26
C VAL A 781 -10.04 -27.30 9.47
N ASP A 782 -10.06 -28.28 10.38
CA ASP A 782 -11.25 -29.12 10.60
C ASP A 782 -12.50 -28.33 11.02
N ALA A 783 -12.33 -27.27 11.81
CA ALA A 783 -13.44 -26.44 12.29
C ALA A 783 -14.21 -25.71 11.17
N ASP A 784 -13.56 -25.45 10.03
CA ASP A 784 -14.19 -24.75 8.90
C ASP A 784 -14.89 -25.72 7.93
N LYS A 785 -14.66 -27.04 8.04
CA LYS A 785 -15.11 -28.04 7.06
C LYS A 785 -16.63 -28.06 6.87
N ASP A 786 -17.39 -27.74 7.91
CA ASP A 786 -18.86 -27.74 7.87
C ASP A 786 -19.42 -26.49 7.18
N HIS A 787 -18.65 -25.40 7.09
CA HIS A 787 -19.05 -24.13 6.48
C HIS A 787 -18.57 -23.98 5.02
N LEU A 788 -17.88 -24.98 4.46
CA LEU A 788 -17.30 -24.87 3.12
C LEU A 788 -18.35 -24.67 2.02
N LEU A 789 -19.55 -25.26 2.16
CA LEU A 789 -20.61 -25.09 1.17
C LEU A 789 -21.11 -23.64 1.14
N GLU A 790 -21.32 -23.02 2.30
CA GLU A 790 -21.73 -21.61 2.40
C GLU A 790 -20.67 -20.68 1.80
N HIS A 791 -19.39 -20.99 2.02
CA HIS A 791 -18.29 -20.24 1.41
C HIS A 791 -18.25 -20.37 -0.11
N LEU A 792 -18.50 -21.57 -0.67
CA LEU A 792 -18.59 -21.76 -2.13
C LEU A 792 -19.74 -20.97 -2.75
N GLU A 793 -20.89 -20.87 -2.07
CA GLU A 793 -22.01 -20.04 -2.53
C GLU A 793 -21.64 -18.55 -2.59
N VAL A 794 -20.90 -18.06 -1.58
CA VAL A 794 -20.40 -16.68 -1.58
C VAL A 794 -19.39 -16.47 -2.73
N LEU A 795 -18.45 -17.40 -2.93
CA LEU A 795 -17.48 -17.30 -4.03
C LEU A 795 -18.15 -17.34 -5.41
N ASN A 796 -19.26 -18.08 -5.57
CA ASN A 796 -20.07 -18.07 -6.78
C ASN A 796 -20.79 -16.74 -7.00
N LYS A 797 -21.40 -16.17 -5.96
CA LYS A 797 -22.01 -14.82 -6.03
C LYS A 797 -20.99 -13.74 -6.39
N LEU A 798 -19.74 -13.90 -5.96
CA LEU A 798 -18.64 -12.99 -6.28
C LEU A 798 -17.96 -13.28 -7.63
N ASN A 799 -18.48 -14.23 -8.42
CA ASN A 799 -17.91 -14.68 -9.69
C ASN A 799 -16.43 -15.12 -9.58
N ILE A 800 -16.01 -15.65 -8.42
CA ILE A 800 -14.67 -16.19 -8.18
C ILE A 800 -14.61 -17.68 -8.57
N THR A 801 -15.68 -18.43 -8.30
CA THR A 801 -15.83 -19.84 -8.69
C THR A 801 -17.24 -20.08 -9.23
N LEU A 802 -17.38 -20.53 -10.46
CA LEU A 802 -18.70 -20.83 -11.03
C LEU A 802 -19.15 -22.24 -10.62
N LEU A 803 -20.40 -22.35 -10.20
CA LEU A 803 -21.06 -23.63 -9.97
C LEU A 803 -21.40 -24.29 -11.31
N ASP A 804 -20.72 -25.39 -11.62
CA ASP A 804 -21.11 -26.28 -12.70
C ASP A 804 -22.30 -27.13 -12.23
N SER A 805 -23.49 -26.82 -12.75
CA SER A 805 -24.72 -27.56 -12.47
C SER A 805 -25.04 -28.44 -13.69
N PRO A 806 -25.24 -29.76 -13.51
CA PRO A 806 -25.55 -30.66 -14.61
C PRO A 806 -26.89 -30.37 -15.29
#